data_AF-A0A9X1SH40-F1
#
_entry.id   AF-A0A9X1SH40-F1
#
_cell.length_a   1.000
_cell.length_b   1.000
_cell.length_c   1.000
_cell.angle_alpha   90.00
_cell.angle_beta   90.00
_cell.angle_gamma   90.00
#
_symmetry.space_group_name_H-M   'P 1'
#
loop_
_entity.id
_entity.type
_entity.pdbx_description
1 polymer ?
#
loop_
_entity_poly.entity_id
_entity_poly.type
_entity_poly.pdbx_seq_one_letter_code
_entity_poly.pdbx_strand_id
1 'polypeptide(L)'
;MLQIMRINAVSGVAWIAAIFCALQVGCVTHARGRWNPPVMAPPDPSAAPRSSCFGVVPCAATLELIEPGNAVPIPSAEPADLPPRLPAEGFWRNRELNVGPQRLPAIEPEPPTPLPGDQSWGEPIMPMPQPIPEGPTRSGPIAEIEIKPPPRDDRLLLAESYYAMAMDADKKVDEHAMSLYLDAILGAWDYMQTAPVEGDISKQTGRAWIIYHSSLARLIHIAASTGRFEKNIRIRIPEDYGFRVLEIEYAGFAWRADEFNEWNVVGEYQSKYLLHHYKRPGLGVPLVIVRNHRPDDQFLPAKTPFNATAVLRPLDDEFRSEETMIPCPDSETHVERLVGTLQLFNPDEFDDVEFRECQTALAADWTALFAYMLSHPQPELQRSSHHGLGEPAPAGLFMLEPHQPGRIPIVFVHGLLSAPYTWAAMANELYAYPELHKRYEIWAFQYPTDEPFLESAAVLRRQLDCAVHCSDPKGTDPALDNMVVVGHSMGGLIAKLLAAPSGNTLWQHAAFVPIEEVVAPKDIRIRLQQSFYFPATPYVKRVVYIATPHEGSSWARRCLGQATSLAIEGIEHRSKVHKEVVNANPAAFREELRRRPPTSIDLLEPNSMILKGIYQLDVAPEVSEHSIIGRGWWSIHDGASDGVVPVKSARLPGVDSEVMVSATHTHLNKHPGAICEVMRILQLHADQLPWVQPHLVGQCELK
;
A
#
# COMPACT_ATOMS: atom_id res chain seq x y z
N MET A 1 -52.68 28.73 -10.06
CA MET A 1 -51.97 27.64 -9.36
C MET A 1 -50.47 27.91 -9.13
N LEU A 2 -49.82 28.85 -9.83
CA LEU A 2 -48.43 29.25 -9.59
C LEU A 2 -48.22 30.41 -8.59
N GLN A 3 -49.30 30.96 -8.00
CA GLN A 3 -49.21 31.98 -6.94
C GLN A 3 -49.46 31.43 -5.52
N ILE A 4 -49.89 30.18 -5.36
CA ILE A 4 -50.06 29.54 -4.05
C ILE A 4 -48.77 28.81 -3.59
N MET A 5 -47.86 28.47 -4.50
CA MET A 5 -46.56 27.87 -4.15
C MET A 5 -45.49 28.87 -3.69
N ARG A 6 -45.69 30.19 -3.84
CA ARG A 6 -44.74 31.21 -3.32
C ARG A 6 -44.99 31.60 -1.87
N ILE A 7 -46.14 31.26 -1.29
CA ILE A 7 -46.46 31.62 0.11
C ILE A 7 -45.94 30.58 1.11
N ASN A 8 -45.75 29.32 0.72
CA ASN A 8 -45.20 28.28 1.60
C ASN A 8 -43.67 28.25 1.69
N ALA A 9 -42.95 28.94 0.80
CA ALA A 9 -41.48 29.01 0.86
C ALA A 9 -40.96 30.08 1.83
N VAL A 10 -41.78 31.07 2.20
CA VAL A 10 -41.39 32.16 3.12
C VAL A 10 -41.65 31.78 4.59
N SER A 11 -42.65 30.92 4.86
CA SER A 11 -43.01 30.47 6.21
C SER A 11 -42.04 29.43 6.81
N GLY A 12 -41.32 28.68 5.96
CA GLY A 12 -40.35 27.67 6.40
C GLY A 12 -39.00 28.26 6.86
N VAL A 13 -38.61 29.41 6.32
CA VAL A 13 -37.32 30.06 6.62
C VAL A 13 -37.38 30.84 7.95
N ALA A 14 -38.55 31.36 8.33
CA ALA A 14 -38.74 32.04 9.61
C ALA A 14 -38.68 31.10 10.83
N TRP A 15 -39.09 29.83 10.68
CA TRP A 15 -39.01 28.83 11.76
C TRP A 15 -37.58 28.34 12.03
N ILE A 16 -36.76 28.23 10.98
CA ILE A 16 -35.36 27.81 11.10
C ILE A 16 -34.51 28.93 11.75
N ALA A 17 -34.79 30.20 11.45
CA ALA A 17 -34.14 31.34 12.09
C ALA A 17 -34.51 31.49 13.58
N ALA A 18 -35.75 31.18 13.96
CA ALA A 18 -36.20 31.24 15.36
C ALA A 18 -35.54 30.14 16.23
N ILE A 19 -35.30 28.94 15.68
CA ILE A 19 -34.61 27.85 16.38
C ILE A 19 -33.12 28.18 16.57
N PHE A 20 -32.47 28.81 15.59
CA PHE A 20 -31.08 29.28 15.74
C PHE A 20 -30.93 30.42 16.74
N CYS A 21 -31.91 31.33 16.82
CA CYS A 21 -31.92 32.40 17.83
C CYS A 21 -32.16 31.87 19.26
N ALA A 22 -33.01 30.84 19.42
CA ALA A 22 -33.25 30.21 20.72
C ALA A 22 -32.04 29.38 21.23
N LEU A 23 -31.25 28.80 20.33
CA LEU A 23 -30.04 28.03 20.68
C LEU A 23 -28.83 28.92 21.01
N GLN A 24 -28.75 30.16 20.49
CA GLN A 24 -27.68 31.09 20.87
C GLN A 24 -27.94 31.81 22.21
N VAL A 25 -29.19 31.99 22.63
CA VAL A 25 -29.52 32.61 23.93
C VAL A 25 -29.35 31.63 25.11
N GLY A 26 -29.36 30.32 24.87
CA GLY A 26 -29.12 29.28 25.89
C GLY A 26 -27.66 29.12 26.33
N CYS A 27 -26.69 29.72 25.63
CA CYS A 27 -25.26 29.60 25.95
C CYS A 27 -24.68 30.79 26.75
N VAL A 28 -25.51 31.77 27.15
CA VAL A 28 -25.05 32.93 27.95
C VAL A 28 -25.95 33.13 29.16
N THR A 29 -26.07 32.12 30.03
CA THR A 29 -26.38 32.31 31.47
C THR A 29 -26.10 31.01 32.22
N HIS A 30 -24.86 30.79 32.68
CA HIS A 30 -24.58 30.08 33.94
C HIS A 30 -23.08 30.20 34.27
N ALA A 31 -22.69 31.39 34.73
CA ALA A 31 -21.48 31.57 35.53
C ALA A 31 -21.92 32.08 36.91
N ARG A 32 -21.76 31.25 37.94
CA ARG A 32 -21.37 31.59 39.34
C ARG A 32 -21.72 30.45 40.30
N GLY A 33 -20.77 29.55 40.51
CA GLY A 33 -20.73 28.63 41.64
C GLY A 33 -19.28 28.26 41.92
N ARG A 34 -18.71 28.74 43.04
CA ARG A 34 -17.36 28.40 43.48
C ARG A 34 -17.30 26.92 43.86
N TRP A 35 -16.34 26.18 43.30
CA TRP A 35 -15.95 24.86 43.80
C TRP A 35 -14.42 24.77 43.82
N ASN A 36 -13.86 24.51 45.01
CA ASN A 36 -12.43 24.30 45.22
C ASN A 36 -12.10 22.81 44.96
N PRO A 37 -11.11 22.47 44.13
CA PRO A 37 -10.66 21.10 43.98
C PRO A 37 -9.76 20.68 45.16
N PRO A 38 -9.81 19.41 45.61
CA PRO A 38 -8.87 18.88 46.59
C PRO A 38 -7.50 18.64 45.96
N VAL A 39 -6.46 18.99 46.71
CA VAL A 39 -5.05 18.72 46.40
C VAL A 39 -4.81 17.21 46.54
N MET A 40 -4.48 16.52 45.43
CA MET A 40 -3.99 15.14 45.46
C MET A 40 -2.48 15.12 45.65
N ALA A 41 -2.02 14.30 46.61
CA ALA A 41 -0.62 14.04 46.90
C ALA A 41 0.06 13.23 45.76
N PRO A 42 1.38 13.37 45.57
CA PRO A 42 2.10 12.63 44.53
C PRO A 42 2.20 11.12 44.84
N PRO A 43 2.26 10.25 43.82
CA PRO A 43 2.28 8.80 44.00
C PRO A 43 3.62 8.29 44.55
N ASP A 44 3.52 7.30 45.44
CA ASP A 44 4.61 6.56 46.08
C ASP A 44 5.30 5.60 45.07
N PRO A 45 6.62 5.74 44.83
CA PRO A 45 7.35 4.94 43.86
C PRO A 45 7.77 3.53 44.38
N SER A 46 7.22 3.04 45.49
CA SER A 46 7.66 1.78 46.13
C SER A 46 6.78 0.54 45.91
N ALA A 47 5.70 0.62 45.14
CA ALA A 47 4.80 -0.53 44.91
C ALA A 47 4.95 -1.14 43.51
N ALA A 48 6.07 -1.83 43.27
CA ALA A 48 6.23 -2.75 42.14
C ALA A 48 6.90 -4.05 42.62
N PRO A 49 6.27 -5.23 42.48
CA PRO A 49 7.01 -6.48 42.59
C PRO A 49 7.80 -6.73 41.30
N ARG A 50 9.11 -6.78 41.46
CA ARG A 50 10.11 -7.30 40.51
C ARG A 50 10.22 -8.83 40.68
N SER A 51 10.34 -9.59 39.58
CA SER A 51 11.17 -10.82 39.43
C SER A 51 10.77 -11.53 38.11
N SER A 52 11.58 -11.56 37.05
CA SER A 52 12.80 -12.36 36.78
C SER A 52 12.55 -13.71 36.08
N CYS A 53 12.96 -13.77 34.82
CA CYS A 53 13.86 -14.77 34.21
C CYS A 53 13.88 -16.24 34.67
N PHE A 54 13.75 -17.12 33.65
CA PHE A 54 14.30 -18.48 33.46
C PHE A 54 13.91 -19.64 34.40
N GLY A 55 13.40 -20.71 33.78
CA GLY A 55 13.27 -22.04 34.40
C GLY A 55 12.65 -23.07 33.45
N VAL A 56 13.49 -23.71 32.63
CA VAL A 56 13.19 -24.91 31.83
C VAL A 56 13.27 -26.14 32.74
N VAL A 57 12.28 -27.05 32.71
CA VAL A 57 12.40 -28.54 32.84
C VAL A 57 11.12 -29.21 32.27
N PRO A 58 11.20 -30.34 31.55
CA PRO A 58 10.11 -30.90 30.74
C PRO A 58 9.26 -31.92 31.53
N CYS A 59 8.02 -32.16 31.06
CA CYS A 59 7.23 -33.29 31.53
C CYS A 59 6.75 -34.11 30.33
N ALA A 60 7.30 -35.32 30.22
CA ALA A 60 6.87 -36.36 29.32
C ALA A 60 5.55 -36.96 29.84
N ALA A 61 4.58 -37.13 28.93
CA ALA A 61 3.45 -38.02 29.14
C ALA A 61 3.13 -38.73 27.83
N THR A 62 3.45 -40.02 27.83
CA THR A 62 3.02 -41.08 26.91
C THR A 62 1.53 -40.99 26.61
N LEU A 63 1.18 -40.99 25.33
CA LEU A 63 -0.18 -41.27 24.86
C LEU A 63 -0.13 -42.38 23.81
N GLU A 64 -0.89 -43.42 24.12
CA GLU A 64 -0.97 -44.69 23.43
C GLU A 64 -1.56 -44.55 22.02
N LEU A 65 -1.01 -45.36 21.11
CA LEU A 65 -1.51 -45.59 19.77
C LEU A 65 -2.94 -46.17 19.83
N ILE A 66 -3.89 -45.48 19.22
CA ILE A 66 -5.19 -46.05 18.83
C ILE A 66 -5.25 -46.00 17.30
N GLU A 67 -5.32 -47.17 16.68
CA GLU A 67 -5.45 -47.33 15.23
C GLU A 67 -6.81 -46.79 14.72
N PRO A 68 -6.84 -46.08 13.58
CA PRO A 68 -8.10 -45.70 12.95
C PRO A 68 -8.65 -46.86 12.11
N GLY A 69 -9.68 -47.53 12.64
CA GLY A 69 -10.54 -48.43 11.89
C GLY A 69 -11.62 -47.66 11.11
N ASN A 70 -11.70 -47.95 9.80
CA ASN A 70 -12.80 -47.70 8.87
C ASN A 70 -13.14 -46.24 8.49
N ALA A 71 -12.34 -45.68 7.58
CA ALA A 71 -12.79 -44.64 6.67
C ALA A 71 -13.11 -45.27 5.29
N VAL A 72 -14.33 -45.03 4.80
CA VAL A 72 -14.82 -45.45 3.47
C VAL A 72 -14.13 -44.58 2.39
N PRO A 73 -13.75 -45.12 1.22
CA PRO A 73 -13.04 -44.33 0.20
C PRO A 73 -13.98 -43.30 -0.46
N ILE A 74 -13.53 -42.04 -0.49
CA ILE A 74 -14.14 -41.00 -1.31
C ILE A 74 -13.75 -41.27 -2.77
N PRO A 75 -14.68 -41.27 -3.75
CA PRO A 75 -14.33 -41.54 -5.14
C PRO A 75 -13.49 -40.41 -5.72
N SER A 76 -12.37 -40.77 -6.34
CA SER A 76 -11.57 -39.90 -7.19
C SER A 76 -12.38 -39.47 -8.41
N ALA A 77 -12.99 -38.28 -8.36
CA ALA A 77 -13.48 -37.60 -9.54
C ALA A 77 -12.34 -36.74 -10.10
N GLU A 78 -11.97 -36.99 -11.36
CA GLU A 78 -11.00 -36.18 -12.10
C GLU A 78 -11.42 -34.69 -12.06
N PRO A 79 -10.49 -33.75 -11.80
CA PRO A 79 -10.80 -32.33 -11.84
C PRO A 79 -11.02 -31.91 -13.29
N ALA A 80 -12.28 -31.63 -13.64
CA ALA A 80 -12.61 -30.91 -14.86
C ALA A 80 -12.09 -29.47 -14.76
N ASP A 81 -11.27 -29.10 -15.74
CA ASP A 81 -10.74 -27.77 -16.06
C ASP A 81 -9.75 -27.16 -15.05
N LEU A 82 -8.51 -27.66 -15.12
CA LEU A 82 -7.33 -26.89 -14.72
C LEU A 82 -7.30 -25.55 -15.48
N PRO A 83 -6.96 -24.41 -14.83
CA PRO A 83 -6.66 -23.19 -15.55
C PRO A 83 -5.48 -23.43 -16.51
N PRO A 84 -5.36 -22.64 -17.60
CA PRO A 84 -4.27 -22.80 -18.56
C PRO A 84 -2.93 -22.82 -17.84
N ARG A 85 -2.05 -23.75 -18.21
CA ARG A 85 -0.68 -23.84 -17.68
C ARG A 85 -0.03 -22.47 -17.82
N LEU A 86 0.19 -21.80 -16.68
CA LEU A 86 0.95 -20.57 -16.61
C LEU A 86 2.41 -20.88 -16.96
N PRO A 87 3.10 -19.97 -17.68
CA PRO A 87 4.51 -20.14 -17.98
C PRO A 87 5.31 -20.29 -16.68
N ALA A 88 6.18 -21.30 -16.62
CA ALA A 88 6.94 -21.68 -15.43
C ALA A 88 8.05 -20.66 -15.05
N GLU A 89 8.28 -19.66 -15.90
CA GLU A 89 9.35 -18.67 -15.73
C GLU A 89 8.79 -17.29 -16.09
N GLY A 90 8.73 -16.39 -15.10
CA GLY A 90 8.34 -15.00 -15.36
C GLY A 90 7.88 -14.19 -14.15
N PHE A 91 7.35 -14.83 -13.10
CA PHE A 91 6.64 -14.09 -12.04
C PHE A 91 7.55 -13.48 -10.95
N TRP A 92 8.75 -14.02 -10.75
CA TRP A 92 9.68 -13.58 -9.71
C TRP A 92 10.94 -13.02 -10.33
N ARG A 93 11.08 -11.70 -10.33
CA ARG A 93 12.33 -11.03 -10.66
C ARG A 93 12.90 -10.34 -9.43
N ASN A 94 13.34 -11.13 -8.46
CA ASN A 94 14.73 -11.21 -8.01
C ASN A 94 14.74 -11.99 -6.67
N ARG A 95 15.25 -13.23 -6.65
CA ARG A 95 15.36 -14.03 -5.41
C ARG A 95 16.39 -13.44 -4.45
N GLU A 96 17.28 -12.64 -4.99
CA GLU A 96 18.14 -11.73 -4.27
C GLU A 96 17.42 -10.39 -4.39
N LEU A 97 16.90 -9.76 -3.33
CA LEU A 97 16.53 -8.33 -3.40
C LEU A 97 17.63 -7.58 -4.19
N ASN A 98 17.35 -6.50 -4.94
CA ASN A 98 18.43 -5.77 -5.63
C ASN A 98 19.51 -5.34 -4.61
N VAL A 99 20.53 -6.19 -4.45
CA VAL A 99 21.69 -6.06 -3.55
C VAL A 99 22.89 -5.71 -4.42
N GLY A 100 22.69 -4.74 -5.32
CA GLY A 100 23.74 -4.29 -6.22
C GLY A 100 23.21 -3.55 -7.45
N PRO A 101 24.10 -2.79 -8.14
CA PRO A 101 23.75 -1.99 -9.30
C PRO A 101 23.25 -2.87 -10.44
N GLN A 102 21.96 -2.75 -10.78
CA GLN A 102 21.41 -3.34 -11.99
C GLN A 102 21.84 -2.52 -13.21
N ARG A 103 22.87 -2.98 -13.93
CA ARG A 103 23.13 -2.53 -15.31
C ARG A 103 22.45 -3.51 -16.27
N LEU A 104 21.66 -3.00 -17.21
CA LEU A 104 21.17 -3.82 -18.33
C LEU A 104 22.39 -4.40 -19.09
N PRO A 105 22.32 -5.65 -19.60
CA PRO A 105 23.40 -6.20 -20.41
C PRO A 105 23.65 -5.29 -21.62
N ALA A 106 24.92 -5.14 -21.99
CA ALA A 106 25.33 -4.35 -23.14
C ALA A 106 24.57 -4.83 -24.39
N ILE A 107 23.88 -3.90 -25.06
CA ILE A 107 23.37 -4.14 -26.41
C ILE A 107 24.60 -4.16 -27.31
N GLU A 108 24.98 -5.35 -27.81
CA GLU A 108 25.95 -5.43 -28.89
C GLU A 108 25.37 -4.66 -30.10
N PRO A 109 26.07 -3.66 -30.64
CA PRO A 109 25.59 -2.95 -31.81
C PRO A 109 25.57 -3.93 -33.00
N GLU A 110 24.41 -4.09 -33.65
CA GLU A 110 24.35 -4.79 -34.93
C GLU A 110 25.30 -4.11 -35.93
N PRO A 111 26.10 -4.87 -36.69
CA PRO A 111 26.98 -4.28 -37.69
C PRO A 111 26.14 -3.59 -38.77
N PRO A 112 26.53 -2.38 -39.22
CA PRO A 112 25.75 -1.64 -40.19
C PRO A 112 25.68 -2.39 -41.53
N THR A 113 24.47 -2.48 -42.07
CA THR A 113 24.18 -2.97 -43.41
C THR A 113 24.94 -2.14 -44.45
N PRO A 114 25.63 -2.76 -45.44
CA PRO A 114 26.38 -2.00 -46.43
C PRO A 114 25.42 -1.23 -47.34
N LEU A 115 25.71 0.07 -47.54
CA LEU A 115 25.00 0.94 -48.46
C LEU A 115 25.18 0.46 -49.91
N PRO A 116 24.14 0.53 -50.76
CA PRO A 116 24.23 0.15 -52.16
C PRO A 116 24.92 1.25 -52.99
N GLY A 117 26.02 0.86 -53.64
CA GLY A 117 26.41 1.17 -55.02
C GLY A 117 26.38 2.62 -55.54
N ASP A 118 27.58 3.11 -55.84
CA ASP A 118 27.99 4.02 -56.92
C ASP A 118 26.91 4.79 -57.72
N GLN A 119 27.00 6.13 -57.69
CA GLN A 119 26.93 6.94 -58.90
C GLN A 119 27.65 8.30 -58.70
N SER A 120 28.59 8.59 -59.61
CA SER A 120 29.37 9.82 -59.79
C SER A 120 28.48 11.05 -60.09
N TRP A 121 28.89 12.30 -59.85
CA TRP A 121 29.77 13.12 -60.71
C TRP A 121 30.15 14.47 -60.05
N GLY A 122 31.38 14.95 -60.29
CA GLY A 122 31.71 16.39 -60.34
C GLY A 122 33.07 16.81 -59.75
N GLU A 123 34.06 17.08 -60.61
CA GLU A 123 35.25 17.93 -60.33
C GLU A 123 35.03 19.33 -60.94
N PRO A 124 35.88 20.36 -60.70
CA PRO A 124 36.61 20.79 -59.49
C PRO A 124 36.40 22.32 -59.27
N ILE A 125 37.20 22.99 -58.39
CA ILE A 125 37.80 24.36 -58.55
C ILE A 125 38.10 25.02 -57.18
N MET A 126 39.40 25.11 -56.81
CA MET A 126 40.13 26.21 -56.12
C MET A 126 41.33 25.68 -55.30
N PRO A 127 42.43 26.46 -55.14
CA PRO A 127 43.77 25.94 -54.90
C PRO A 127 44.11 25.64 -53.42
N MET A 128 44.96 24.63 -53.21
CA MET A 128 45.58 24.32 -51.91
C MET A 128 46.40 25.52 -51.39
N PRO A 129 46.17 26.01 -50.16
CA PRO A 129 47.06 26.99 -49.54
C PRO A 129 48.39 26.34 -49.15
N GLN A 130 49.50 27.04 -49.40
CA GLN A 130 50.84 26.60 -49.03
C GLN A 130 51.07 26.64 -47.52
N PRO A 131 51.93 25.76 -46.97
CA PRO A 131 52.25 25.76 -45.55
C PRO A 131 52.98 27.05 -45.13
N ILE A 132 52.56 27.59 -43.99
CA ILE A 132 53.18 28.74 -43.33
C ILE A 132 54.55 28.31 -42.76
N PRO A 133 55.63 29.09 -42.92
CA PRO A 133 56.95 28.72 -42.40
C PRO A 133 57.00 28.78 -40.87
N GLU A 134 57.73 27.85 -40.27
CA GLU A 134 57.93 27.75 -38.82
C GLU A 134 58.61 29.02 -38.25
N GLY A 135 57.87 29.75 -37.39
CA GLY A 135 58.43 30.77 -36.52
C GLY A 135 59.02 30.15 -35.24
N PRO A 136 59.98 30.82 -34.58
CA PRO A 136 60.71 30.24 -33.47
C PRO A 136 59.80 29.99 -32.25
N THR A 137 59.63 28.72 -31.89
CA THR A 137 59.01 28.28 -30.65
C THR A 137 59.86 28.71 -29.46
N ARG A 138 59.42 29.72 -28.72
CA ARG A 138 59.87 29.92 -27.34
C ARG A 138 59.00 29.07 -26.42
N SER A 139 59.45 27.85 -26.14
CA SER A 139 58.93 27.04 -25.03
C SER A 139 59.43 27.63 -23.70
N GLY A 140 58.63 28.51 -23.11
CA GLY A 140 58.69 28.72 -21.66
C GLY A 140 57.96 27.57 -20.96
N PRO A 141 58.37 27.14 -19.75
CA PRO A 141 57.60 26.16 -18.99
C PRO A 141 56.23 26.75 -18.68
N ILE A 142 55.17 26.05 -19.10
CA ILE A 142 53.82 26.27 -18.57
C ILE A 142 53.92 25.90 -17.10
N ALA A 143 53.85 26.89 -16.22
CA ALA A 143 53.69 26.62 -14.81
C ALA A 143 52.37 25.86 -14.65
N GLU A 144 52.42 24.61 -14.18
CA GLU A 144 51.27 23.95 -13.60
C GLU A 144 50.80 24.85 -12.45
N ILE A 145 49.77 25.64 -12.71
CA ILE A 145 49.07 26.36 -11.65
C ILE A 145 48.34 25.27 -10.88
N GLU A 146 48.92 24.86 -9.77
CA GLU A 146 48.24 24.03 -8.77
C GLU A 146 47.03 24.84 -8.28
N ILE A 147 45.86 24.62 -8.88
CA ILE A 147 44.60 25.19 -8.43
C ILE A 147 44.29 24.50 -7.11
N LYS A 148 44.76 25.09 -6.01
CA LYS A 148 44.40 24.61 -4.69
C LYS A 148 42.87 24.72 -4.57
N PRO A 149 42.20 23.63 -4.15
CA PRO A 149 40.75 23.67 -4.05
C PRO A 149 40.37 24.77 -3.05
N PRO A 150 39.25 25.49 -3.30
CA PRO A 150 38.89 26.66 -2.52
C PRO A 150 38.78 26.30 -1.02
N PRO A 151 39.14 27.24 -0.13
CA PRO A 151 38.89 27.14 1.30
C PRO A 151 37.48 26.64 1.59
N ARG A 152 37.30 25.91 2.70
CA ARG A 152 36.03 25.29 3.07
C ARG A 152 34.85 26.26 2.99
N ASP A 153 34.99 27.48 3.48
CA ASP A 153 33.90 28.47 3.48
C ASP A 153 33.57 29.01 2.06
N ASP A 154 34.56 29.08 1.18
CA ASP A 154 34.37 29.52 -0.21
C ASP A 154 33.55 28.50 -1.02
N ARG A 155 33.66 27.19 -0.69
CA ARG A 155 32.84 26.13 -1.30
C ARG A 155 31.36 26.30 -0.97
N LEU A 156 31.04 26.63 0.28
CA LEU A 156 29.66 26.87 0.71
C LEU A 156 29.09 28.11 0.01
N LEU A 157 29.87 29.20 -0.06
CA LEU A 157 29.44 30.43 -0.74
C LEU A 157 29.13 30.18 -2.22
N LEU A 158 29.94 29.35 -2.89
CA LEU A 158 29.71 28.96 -4.27
C LEU A 158 28.42 28.14 -4.41
N ALA A 159 28.21 27.14 -3.54
CA ALA A 159 26.97 26.35 -3.53
C ALA A 159 25.73 27.22 -3.29
N GLU A 160 25.80 28.21 -2.41
CA GLU A 160 24.73 29.18 -2.15
C GLU A 160 24.43 30.06 -3.37
N SER A 161 25.47 30.48 -4.09
CA SER A 161 25.33 31.30 -5.29
C SER A 161 24.62 30.53 -6.40
N TYR A 162 25.04 29.29 -6.66
CA TYR A 162 24.36 28.42 -7.62
C TYR A 162 22.93 28.11 -7.22
N TYR A 163 22.67 27.83 -5.94
CA TYR A 163 21.31 27.60 -5.46
C TYR A 163 20.40 28.81 -5.69
N ALA A 164 20.88 30.02 -5.40
CA ALA A 164 20.11 31.24 -5.63
C ALA A 164 19.82 31.47 -7.13
N MET A 165 20.80 31.22 -8.00
CA MET A 165 20.63 31.29 -9.46
C MET A 165 19.63 30.23 -9.95
N ALA A 166 19.74 29.00 -9.46
CA ALA A 166 18.85 27.90 -9.80
C ALA A 166 17.41 28.21 -9.42
N MET A 167 17.17 28.73 -8.21
CA MET A 167 15.85 29.15 -7.76
C MET A 167 15.23 30.24 -8.65
N ASP A 168 16.04 31.15 -9.22
CA ASP A 168 15.52 32.17 -10.12
C ASP A 168 15.15 31.61 -11.51
N ALA A 169 15.99 30.71 -12.04
CA ALA A 169 15.72 30.00 -13.30
C ALA A 169 14.48 29.07 -13.18
N ASP A 170 14.35 28.37 -12.05
CA ASP A 170 13.27 27.41 -11.77
C ASP A 170 11.88 28.06 -11.68
N LYS A 171 11.80 29.36 -11.32
CA LYS A 171 10.51 30.10 -11.39
C LYS A 171 9.86 30.07 -12.78
N LYS A 172 10.65 29.87 -13.82
CA LYS A 172 10.20 29.78 -15.21
C LYS A 172 10.10 28.32 -15.70
N VAL A 173 10.34 27.34 -14.83
CA VAL A 173 10.49 25.91 -15.17
C VAL A 173 11.51 25.73 -16.29
N ASP A 174 12.60 26.50 -16.22
CA ASP A 174 13.69 26.42 -17.19
C ASP A 174 14.54 25.18 -16.90
N GLU A 175 14.75 24.34 -17.90
CA GLU A 175 15.60 23.14 -17.76
C GLU A 175 17.05 23.49 -17.40
N HIS A 176 17.53 24.69 -17.74
CA HIS A 176 18.86 25.16 -17.32
C HIS A 176 18.99 25.24 -15.78
N ALA A 177 17.87 25.35 -15.05
CA ALA A 177 17.88 25.29 -13.60
C ALA A 177 18.42 23.94 -13.08
N MET A 178 18.26 22.84 -13.84
CA MET A 178 18.82 21.53 -13.45
C MET A 178 20.35 21.56 -13.34
N SER A 179 21.00 22.23 -14.29
CA SER A 179 22.45 22.40 -14.34
C SER A 179 22.94 23.19 -13.12
N LEU A 180 22.26 24.30 -12.80
CA LEU A 180 22.57 25.13 -11.63
C LEU A 180 22.29 24.43 -10.29
N TYR A 181 21.19 23.66 -10.20
CA TYR A 181 20.92 22.83 -9.02
C TYR A 181 21.99 21.75 -8.85
N LEU A 182 22.47 21.14 -9.93
CA LEU A 182 23.57 20.18 -9.86
C LEU A 182 24.85 20.81 -9.32
N ASP A 183 25.23 22.01 -9.80
CA ASP A 183 26.40 22.72 -9.29
C ASP A 183 26.27 23.09 -7.81
N ALA A 184 25.07 23.46 -7.37
CA ALA A 184 24.77 23.67 -5.96
C ALA A 184 24.91 22.37 -5.13
N ILE A 185 24.49 21.22 -5.67
CA ILE A 185 24.64 19.91 -5.01
C ILE A 185 26.12 19.54 -4.88
N LEU A 186 26.90 19.69 -5.96
CA LEU A 186 28.33 19.38 -5.99
C LEU A 186 29.09 20.21 -4.95
N GLY A 187 28.90 21.54 -4.94
CA GLY A 187 29.54 22.41 -3.96
C GLY A 187 29.10 22.13 -2.51
N ALA A 188 27.82 21.81 -2.29
CA ALA A 188 27.32 21.43 -0.97
C ALA A 188 27.89 20.08 -0.50
N TRP A 189 27.97 19.09 -1.39
CA TRP A 189 28.56 17.79 -1.12
C TRP A 189 30.03 17.93 -0.72
N ASP A 190 30.82 18.67 -1.50
CA ASP A 190 32.23 18.93 -1.20
C ASP A 190 32.42 19.65 0.13
N TYR A 191 31.53 20.58 0.49
CA TYR A 191 31.54 21.19 1.82
C TYR A 191 31.26 20.15 2.91
N MET A 192 30.25 19.29 2.71
CA MET A 192 29.89 18.23 3.67
C MET A 192 31.03 17.22 3.88
N GLN A 193 31.80 16.90 2.83
CA GLN A 193 32.98 16.02 2.92
C GLN A 193 34.08 16.57 3.84
N THR A 194 34.19 17.91 3.97
CA THR A 194 35.23 18.57 4.78
C THR A 194 34.88 18.75 6.26
N ALA A 195 33.64 18.46 6.67
CA ALA A 195 33.27 18.53 8.08
C ALA A 195 34.05 17.50 8.92
N PRO A 196 34.16 17.60 10.25
CA PRO A 196 34.66 16.49 11.06
C PRO A 196 33.83 15.21 10.86
N VAL A 197 34.44 14.02 11.03
CA VAL A 197 33.72 12.73 10.90
C VAL A 197 32.81 12.48 12.11
N GLU A 198 33.25 12.92 13.28
CA GLU A 198 32.51 12.76 14.54
C GLU A 198 31.35 13.75 14.64
N GLY A 199 30.14 13.29 14.91
CA GLY A 199 28.98 14.12 15.24
C GLY A 199 27.90 14.20 14.15
N ASP A 200 26.80 14.89 14.44
CA ASP A 200 25.65 15.02 13.55
C ASP A 200 25.99 15.96 12.37
N ILE A 201 26.25 15.36 11.19
CA ILE A 201 26.63 16.07 9.95
C ILE A 201 25.63 17.16 9.57
N SER A 202 24.34 16.96 9.85
CA SER A 202 23.30 17.94 9.54
C SER A 202 23.48 19.23 10.35
N LYS A 203 23.90 19.12 11.62
CA LYS A 203 24.18 20.27 12.48
C LYS A 203 25.50 20.94 12.16
N GLN A 204 26.51 20.15 11.77
CA GLN A 204 27.84 20.67 11.44
C GLN A 204 27.89 21.39 10.10
N THR A 205 27.06 20.96 9.15
CA THR A 205 27.06 21.49 7.79
C THR A 205 25.84 22.34 7.48
N GLY A 206 24.80 22.28 8.32
CA GLY A 206 23.65 23.19 8.43
C GLY A 206 23.11 23.68 7.10
N ARG A 207 23.73 24.74 6.59
CA ARG A 207 23.38 25.37 5.32
C ARG A 207 23.68 24.50 4.09
N ALA A 208 24.86 23.87 4.01
CA ALA A 208 25.19 22.94 2.93
C ALA A 208 24.23 21.76 2.91
N TRP A 209 23.88 21.22 4.08
CA TRP A 209 22.88 20.15 4.23
C TRP A 209 21.55 20.55 3.59
N ILE A 210 21.03 21.74 3.90
CA ILE A 210 19.77 22.24 3.33
C ILE A 210 19.88 22.43 1.81
N ILE A 211 20.99 22.98 1.32
CA ILE A 211 21.22 23.21 -0.12
C ILE A 211 21.27 21.89 -0.88
N TYR A 212 22.02 20.90 -0.38
CA TYR A 212 22.10 19.56 -0.98
C TYR A 212 20.69 18.95 -1.14
N HIS A 213 19.91 18.90 -0.07
CA HIS A 213 18.58 18.29 -0.09
C HIS A 213 17.60 19.06 -0.97
N SER A 214 17.57 20.39 -0.85
CA SER A 214 16.64 21.22 -1.62
C SER A 214 16.97 21.22 -3.11
N SER A 215 18.25 21.30 -3.48
CA SER A 215 18.68 21.25 -4.88
C SER A 215 18.41 19.88 -5.49
N LEU A 216 18.69 18.79 -4.77
CA LEU A 216 18.43 17.43 -5.24
C LEU A 216 16.93 17.21 -5.47
N ALA A 217 16.10 17.65 -4.54
CA ALA A 217 14.64 17.60 -4.66
C ALA A 217 14.15 18.34 -5.92
N ARG A 218 14.63 19.56 -6.17
CA ARG A 218 14.24 20.33 -7.36
C ARG A 218 14.78 19.75 -8.65
N LEU A 219 16.02 19.25 -8.67
CA LEU A 219 16.61 18.57 -9.83
C LEU A 219 15.77 17.36 -10.24
N ILE A 220 15.42 16.47 -9.31
CA ILE A 220 14.59 15.29 -9.57
C ILE A 220 13.21 15.71 -10.08
N HIS A 221 12.59 16.71 -9.46
CA HIS A 221 11.28 17.20 -9.87
C HIS A 221 11.29 17.75 -11.31
N ILE A 222 12.25 18.59 -11.66
CA ILE A 222 12.35 19.15 -13.02
C ILE A 222 12.62 18.03 -14.01
N ALA A 223 13.58 17.14 -13.72
CA ALA A 223 13.90 15.99 -14.58
C ALA A 223 12.69 15.09 -14.85
N ALA A 224 11.84 14.85 -13.85
CA ALA A 224 10.62 14.09 -14.00
C ALA A 224 9.58 14.84 -14.86
N SER A 225 9.41 16.15 -14.62
CA SER A 225 8.44 16.98 -15.32
C SER A 225 8.77 17.23 -16.79
N THR A 226 10.06 17.19 -17.16
CA THR A 226 10.54 17.43 -18.52
C THR A 226 11.00 16.16 -19.25
N GLY A 227 10.80 14.97 -18.65
CA GLY A 227 11.07 13.69 -19.31
C GLY A 227 12.55 13.38 -19.51
N ARG A 228 13.42 13.82 -18.59
CA ARG A 228 14.88 13.66 -18.67
C ARG A 228 15.43 12.35 -18.10
N PHE A 229 14.55 11.49 -17.59
CA PHE A 229 14.88 10.12 -17.20
C PHE A 229 14.98 9.24 -18.46
N GLU A 230 16.20 8.79 -18.78
CA GLU A 230 16.43 7.88 -19.90
C GLU A 230 16.34 6.43 -19.42
N LYS A 231 15.26 5.74 -19.82
CA LYS A 231 14.97 4.33 -19.46
C LYS A 231 15.06 4.05 -17.95
N ASN A 232 14.94 5.10 -17.12
CA ASN A 232 15.14 5.09 -15.67
C ASN A 232 16.52 4.58 -15.21
N ILE A 233 17.53 4.59 -16.07
CA ILE A 233 18.90 4.22 -15.70
C ILE A 233 19.83 5.43 -15.69
N ARG A 234 19.41 6.55 -16.28
CA ARG A 234 20.18 7.79 -16.32
C ARG A 234 19.28 9.03 -16.27
N ILE A 235 19.83 10.14 -15.81
CA ILE A 235 19.25 11.48 -15.95
C ILE A 235 20.16 12.32 -16.84
N ARG A 236 19.61 12.89 -17.92
CA ARG A 236 20.34 13.81 -18.81
C ARG A 236 20.04 15.26 -18.42
N ILE A 237 21.07 15.97 -17.98
CA ILE A 237 21.00 17.35 -17.53
C ILE A 237 21.56 18.24 -18.64
N PRO A 238 20.77 19.17 -19.21
CA PRO A 238 21.23 19.98 -20.32
C PRO A 238 22.32 20.98 -19.92
N GLU A 239 23.28 21.17 -20.81
CA GLU A 239 24.30 22.23 -20.78
C GLU A 239 24.36 22.94 -22.14
N ASP A 240 25.01 24.12 -22.17
CA ASP A 240 25.13 24.96 -23.37
C ASP A 240 25.67 24.21 -24.61
N TYR A 241 26.51 23.19 -24.41
CA TYR A 241 27.16 22.41 -25.47
C TYR A 241 27.19 20.90 -25.22
N GLY A 242 26.17 20.34 -24.55
CA GLY A 242 26.16 18.91 -24.24
C GLY A 242 25.18 18.52 -23.13
N PHE A 243 25.49 17.40 -22.48
CA PHE A 243 24.73 16.91 -21.34
C PHE A 243 25.65 16.46 -20.22
N ARG A 244 25.30 16.82 -18.99
CA ARG A 244 25.78 16.11 -17.80
C ARG A 244 24.87 14.91 -17.53
N VAL A 245 25.47 13.77 -17.22
CA VAL A 245 24.75 12.51 -17.03
C VAL A 245 24.94 12.03 -15.60
N LEU A 246 23.82 11.67 -14.98
CA LEU A 246 23.80 10.93 -13.72
C LEU A 246 23.36 9.50 -14.00
N GLU A 247 24.12 8.51 -13.56
CA GLU A 247 23.66 7.10 -13.54
C GLU A 247 22.70 6.87 -12.38
N ILE A 248 21.75 5.96 -12.52
CA ILE A 248 20.79 5.61 -11.46
C ILE A 248 21.07 4.19 -10.97
N GLU A 249 21.18 4.04 -9.65
CA GLU A 249 21.28 2.74 -8.99
C GLU A 249 20.10 2.52 -8.04
N TYR A 250 19.65 1.27 -7.94
CA TYR A 250 18.50 0.87 -7.13
C TYR A 250 18.91 -0.17 -6.10
N ALA A 251 18.54 0.05 -4.83
CA ALA A 251 18.85 -0.82 -3.71
C ALA A 251 17.59 -1.12 -2.89
N GLY A 252 17.33 -2.41 -2.64
CA GLY A 252 16.21 -2.86 -1.79
C GLY A 252 14.83 -2.85 -2.44
N PHE A 253 14.77 -2.86 -3.77
CA PHE A 253 13.51 -2.97 -4.51
C PHE A 253 13.35 -4.35 -5.13
N ALA A 254 12.11 -4.83 -5.18
CA ALA A 254 11.71 -6.06 -5.88
C ALA A 254 11.49 -5.85 -7.39
N TRP A 255 11.57 -4.61 -7.87
CA TRP A 255 11.31 -4.26 -9.28
C TRP A 255 12.59 -3.88 -10.03
N ARG A 256 12.54 -4.01 -11.35
CA ARG A 256 13.61 -3.56 -12.26
C ARG A 256 13.48 -2.07 -12.57
N ALA A 257 14.59 -1.41 -12.92
CA ALA A 257 14.61 0.01 -13.29
C ALA A 257 13.54 0.40 -14.34
N ASP A 258 13.27 -0.45 -15.34
CA ASP A 258 12.26 -0.20 -16.38
C ASP A 258 10.80 -0.24 -15.90
N GLU A 259 10.57 -0.59 -14.62
CA GLU A 259 9.25 -0.62 -13.97
C GLU A 259 8.88 0.67 -13.26
N PHE A 260 9.82 1.59 -13.10
CA PHE A 260 9.60 2.85 -12.40
C PHE A 260 9.00 3.85 -13.41
N ASN A 261 7.81 4.39 -13.17
CA ASN A 261 7.11 5.22 -14.18
C ASN A 261 6.99 6.69 -13.78
N GLU A 262 6.73 6.98 -12.50
CA GLU A 262 6.56 8.35 -12.01
C GLU A 262 7.43 8.59 -10.78
N TRP A 263 8.02 9.79 -10.71
CA TRP A 263 8.96 10.19 -9.66
C TRP A 263 8.40 11.40 -8.92
N ASN A 264 7.80 11.16 -7.75
CA ASN A 264 7.15 12.23 -6.99
C ASN A 264 7.99 12.62 -5.78
N VAL A 265 8.56 13.82 -5.83
CA VAL A 265 9.30 14.38 -4.68
C VAL A 265 8.34 14.66 -3.54
N VAL A 266 8.68 14.16 -2.34
CA VAL A 266 7.84 14.37 -1.16
C VAL A 266 7.98 15.81 -0.69
N GLY A 267 6.85 16.51 -0.67
CA GLY A 267 6.73 17.87 -0.13
C GLY A 267 6.00 17.91 1.21
N GLU A 268 5.43 19.07 1.53
CA GLU A 268 4.48 19.19 2.62
C GLU A 268 3.10 18.71 2.16
N TYR A 269 2.48 17.85 2.96
CA TYR A 269 1.13 17.37 2.74
C TYR A 269 0.33 17.49 4.03
N GLN A 270 -0.98 17.75 3.89
CA GLN A 270 -1.92 17.73 5.01
C GLN A 270 -3.05 16.77 4.65
N SER A 271 -3.24 15.74 5.49
CA SER A 271 -4.35 14.82 5.35
C SER A 271 -5.21 14.86 6.59
N LYS A 272 -6.52 15.07 6.41
CA LYS A 272 -7.52 14.91 7.49
C LYS A 272 -7.83 13.44 7.79
N TYR A 273 -7.24 12.50 7.04
CA TYR A 273 -7.53 11.07 7.11
C TYR A 273 -6.42 10.26 7.76
N LEU A 274 -5.21 10.81 7.87
CA LEU A 274 -4.06 10.19 8.52
C LEU A 274 -3.89 10.82 9.91
N LEU A 275 -3.60 10.00 10.92
CA LEU A 275 -3.53 10.44 12.32
C LEU A 275 -2.19 11.10 12.63
N HIS A 276 -1.11 10.44 12.24
CA HIS A 276 0.25 10.87 12.49
C HIS A 276 1.06 10.95 11.19
N HIS A 277 2.11 11.77 11.22
CA HIS A 277 3.09 11.89 10.15
C HIS A 277 4.39 11.22 10.62
N TYR A 278 4.81 10.19 9.91
CA TYR A 278 6.00 9.41 10.21
C TYR A 278 7.10 9.72 9.22
N LYS A 279 8.13 10.41 9.71
CA LYS A 279 9.30 10.81 8.95
C LYS A 279 10.56 10.53 9.75
N ARG A 280 11.62 10.12 9.07
CA ARG A 280 12.96 10.02 9.62
C ARG A 280 13.83 11.08 8.95
N PRO A 281 14.41 12.04 9.71
CA PRO A 281 15.42 12.92 9.15
C PRO A 281 16.68 12.11 8.83
N GLY A 282 17.34 12.44 7.72
CA GLY A 282 18.51 11.70 7.27
C GLY A 282 19.05 12.24 5.96
N LEU A 283 20.08 11.59 5.42
CA LEU A 283 20.65 11.91 4.13
C LEU A 283 19.71 11.48 3.00
N GLY A 284 19.53 12.34 2.01
CA GLY A 284 18.75 12.05 0.80
C GLY A 284 17.34 12.64 0.81
N VAL A 285 16.70 12.57 -0.35
CA VAL A 285 15.37 13.14 -0.60
C VAL A 285 14.34 12.01 -0.70
N PRO A 286 13.36 11.94 0.21
CA PRO A 286 12.25 11.00 0.10
C PRO A 286 11.40 11.26 -1.14
N LEU A 287 10.99 10.18 -1.80
CA LEU A 287 10.19 10.14 -3.01
C LEU A 287 9.05 9.12 -2.85
N VAL A 288 7.94 9.37 -3.55
CA VAL A 288 6.95 8.34 -3.89
C VAL A 288 7.12 7.97 -5.35
N ILE A 289 7.56 6.75 -5.62
CA ILE A 289 7.67 6.24 -6.99
C ILE A 289 6.38 5.50 -7.32
N VAL A 290 5.89 5.66 -8.55
CA VAL A 290 4.75 4.90 -9.06
C VAL A 290 5.20 3.96 -10.16
N ARG A 291 4.77 2.71 -10.07
CA ARG A 291 4.84 1.69 -11.11
C ARG A 291 3.46 1.49 -11.75
N ASN A 292 3.41 1.40 -13.06
CA ASN A 292 2.18 1.05 -13.79
C ASN A 292 2.03 -0.47 -13.88
N HIS A 293 0.78 -0.90 -13.93
CA HIS A 293 0.39 -2.30 -14.12
C HIS A 293 0.94 -2.88 -15.43
N ARG A 294 1.40 -4.12 -15.35
CA ARG A 294 1.91 -4.96 -16.43
C ARG A 294 1.00 -6.18 -16.61
N PRO A 295 0.96 -6.82 -17.80
CA PRO A 295 0.08 -7.96 -18.06
C PRO A 295 0.18 -9.12 -17.06
N ASP A 296 1.37 -9.31 -16.49
CA ASP A 296 1.63 -10.37 -15.50
C ASP A 296 1.20 -10.00 -14.08
N ASP A 297 0.80 -8.75 -13.82
CA ASP A 297 0.41 -8.28 -12.48
C ASP A 297 -1.03 -8.70 -12.14
N GLN A 298 -1.18 -9.89 -11.57
CA GLN A 298 -2.52 -10.39 -11.23
C GLN A 298 -3.14 -9.71 -10.00
N PHE A 299 -2.32 -9.34 -9.00
CA PHE A 299 -2.77 -8.85 -7.69
C PHE A 299 -2.31 -7.43 -7.37
N LEU A 300 -1.74 -6.70 -8.34
CA LEU A 300 -1.34 -5.31 -8.14
C LEU A 300 -2.38 -4.37 -8.77
N PRO A 301 -2.62 -3.19 -8.17
CA PRO A 301 -3.49 -2.18 -8.75
C PRO A 301 -2.87 -1.55 -10.02
N ALA A 302 -3.67 -0.78 -10.77
CA ALA A 302 -3.26 -0.14 -12.02
C ALA A 302 -2.01 0.74 -11.86
N LYS A 303 -1.91 1.39 -10.70
CA LYS A 303 -0.74 2.16 -10.26
C LYS A 303 -0.30 1.68 -8.89
N THR A 304 0.94 1.27 -8.74
CA THR A 304 1.49 0.81 -7.46
C THR A 304 2.49 1.85 -6.95
N PRO A 305 2.10 2.71 -5.99
CA PRO A 305 3.03 3.65 -5.35
C PRO A 305 3.83 2.95 -4.25
N PHE A 306 5.07 3.39 -4.02
CA PHE A 306 5.93 2.89 -2.95
C PHE A 306 6.97 3.94 -2.54
N ASN A 307 7.62 3.74 -1.39
CA ASN A 307 8.61 4.66 -0.84
C ASN A 307 9.98 4.47 -1.49
N ALA A 308 10.69 5.58 -1.73
CA ALA A 308 12.10 5.55 -2.09
C ALA A 308 12.83 6.77 -1.50
N THR A 309 14.14 6.68 -1.30
CA THR A 309 14.97 7.83 -0.94
C THR A 309 16.15 7.95 -1.89
N ALA A 310 16.28 9.13 -2.48
CA ALA A 310 17.32 9.46 -3.43
C ALA A 310 18.54 10.11 -2.76
N VAL A 311 19.73 9.57 -3.00
CA VAL A 311 21.02 10.11 -2.56
C VAL A 311 21.90 10.30 -3.80
N LEU A 312 22.34 11.52 -4.06
CA LEU A 312 23.28 11.80 -5.15
C LEU A 312 24.71 11.71 -4.62
N ARG A 313 25.52 10.81 -5.21
CA ARG A 313 26.95 10.69 -4.97
C ARG A 313 27.73 11.22 -6.18
N PRO A 314 28.35 12.41 -6.09
CA PRO A 314 29.24 12.92 -7.13
C PRO A 314 30.42 11.98 -7.37
N LEU A 315 30.96 11.97 -8.60
CA LEU A 315 32.26 11.38 -8.87
C LEU A 315 33.38 12.24 -8.27
N ASP A 316 34.42 11.60 -7.73
CA ASP A 316 35.60 12.30 -7.21
C ASP A 316 36.31 13.10 -8.30
N ASP A 317 36.87 14.26 -7.93
CA ASP A 317 37.56 15.18 -8.85
C ASP A 317 38.71 14.52 -9.63
N GLU A 318 39.36 13.48 -9.08
CA GLU A 318 40.44 12.73 -9.76
C GLU A 318 39.93 11.92 -10.98
N PHE A 319 38.64 11.62 -11.04
CA PHE A 319 37.99 10.89 -12.15
C PHE A 319 37.33 11.83 -13.18
N ARG A 320 37.46 13.15 -13.05
CA ARG A 320 36.99 14.14 -14.04
C ARG A 320 37.95 14.32 -15.22
N SER A 321 38.65 13.27 -15.62
CA SER A 321 39.55 13.27 -16.79
C SER A 321 38.79 13.01 -18.10
N GLU A 322 39.48 13.16 -19.24
CA GLU A 322 38.97 12.95 -20.62
C GLU A 322 38.25 11.60 -20.84
N GLU A 323 38.40 10.63 -19.95
CA GLU A 323 37.75 9.30 -19.97
C GLU A 323 36.25 9.31 -19.61
N THR A 324 35.72 10.39 -19.03
CA THR A 324 34.27 10.54 -18.71
C THR A 324 33.44 11.15 -19.85
N MET A 325 34.09 11.48 -20.97
CA MET A 325 33.48 12.09 -22.15
C MET A 325 32.98 11.00 -23.10
N ILE A 326 31.67 10.80 -23.15
CA ILE A 326 31.02 9.83 -24.04
C ILE A 326 30.48 10.60 -25.26
N PRO A 327 30.90 10.27 -26.50
CA PRO A 327 30.31 10.83 -27.70
C PRO A 327 28.80 10.58 -27.71
N CYS A 328 27.99 11.62 -27.94
CA CYS A 328 26.54 11.47 -27.95
C CYS A 328 26.13 10.54 -29.12
N PRO A 329 25.32 9.49 -28.90
CA PRO A 329 24.88 8.61 -29.99
C PRO A 329 24.13 9.35 -31.10
N ASP A 330 23.49 10.47 -30.75
CA ASP A 330 22.58 11.22 -31.61
C ASP A 330 23.21 12.51 -32.20
N SER A 331 24.50 12.80 -31.94
CA SER A 331 25.15 14.03 -32.42
C SER A 331 26.67 13.95 -32.50
N GLU A 332 27.24 14.36 -33.63
CA GLU A 332 28.70 14.50 -33.84
C GLU A 332 29.33 15.66 -33.05
N THR A 333 28.53 16.57 -32.48
CA THR A 333 29.02 17.81 -31.84
C THR A 333 28.73 17.92 -30.34
N HIS A 334 27.87 17.06 -29.79
CA HIS A 334 27.55 17.07 -28.35
C HIS A 334 28.34 16.00 -27.61
N VAL A 335 28.73 16.29 -26.38
CA VAL A 335 29.38 15.33 -25.49
C VAL A 335 28.54 15.11 -24.25
N GLU A 336 28.46 13.85 -23.81
CA GLU A 336 27.92 13.48 -22.51
C GLU A 336 29.06 13.36 -21.50
N ARG A 337 28.93 14.04 -20.36
CA ARG A 337 29.87 13.92 -19.24
C ARG A 337 29.20 13.23 -18.07
N LEU A 338 29.71 12.07 -17.68
CA LEU A 338 29.29 11.43 -16.42
C LEU A 338 29.78 12.26 -15.22
N VAL A 339 28.88 12.58 -14.29
CA VAL A 339 29.22 13.46 -13.14
C VAL A 339 28.86 12.89 -11.77
N GLY A 340 28.14 11.77 -11.70
CA GLY A 340 27.78 11.14 -10.45
C GLY A 340 26.73 10.04 -10.61
N THR A 341 26.37 9.46 -9.48
CA THR A 341 25.37 8.39 -9.37
C THR A 341 24.25 8.83 -8.44
N LEU A 342 23.01 8.80 -8.93
CA LEU A 342 21.80 8.93 -8.14
C LEU A 342 21.38 7.55 -7.62
N GLN A 343 21.60 7.30 -6.35
CA GLN A 343 21.24 6.05 -5.72
C GLN A 343 19.87 6.15 -5.06
N LEU A 344 19.05 5.13 -5.28
CA LEU A 344 17.72 5.03 -4.72
C LEU A 344 17.67 3.85 -3.79
N PHE A 345 17.28 4.15 -2.56
CA PHE A 345 17.15 3.18 -1.50
C PHE A 345 15.68 2.99 -1.17
N ASN A 346 15.27 1.75 -0.93
CA ASN A 346 14.02 1.47 -0.26
C ASN A 346 14.19 1.75 1.24
N PRO A 347 13.51 2.78 1.81
CA PRO A 347 13.67 3.12 3.23
C PRO A 347 13.10 2.07 4.19
N ASP A 348 12.36 1.08 3.68
CA ASP A 348 11.87 -0.06 4.47
C ASP A 348 12.94 -1.15 4.66
N GLU A 349 13.94 -1.20 3.76
CA GLU A 349 15.06 -2.13 3.83
C GLU A 349 16.34 -1.47 4.40
N PHE A 350 16.49 -0.15 4.21
CA PHE A 350 17.68 0.60 4.62
C PHE A 350 17.35 1.66 5.67
N ASP A 351 17.95 1.53 6.86
CA ASP A 351 17.83 2.49 7.95
C ASP A 351 18.90 3.61 7.87
N ASP A 352 20.07 3.28 7.33
CA ASP A 352 21.24 4.13 7.17
C ASP A 352 21.98 3.84 5.86
N VAL A 353 22.83 4.80 5.48
CA VAL A 353 23.73 4.71 4.33
C VAL A 353 25.12 5.21 4.70
N GLU A 354 26.13 4.60 4.08
CA GLU A 354 27.50 5.02 4.28
C GLU A 354 27.75 6.43 3.73
N PHE A 355 28.34 7.28 4.56
CA PHE A 355 28.85 8.59 4.19
C PHE A 355 30.11 8.85 5.02
N ARG A 356 31.27 9.02 4.34
CA ARG A 356 32.56 9.31 4.96
C ARG A 356 32.96 8.27 6.03
N GLU A 357 32.87 6.99 5.68
CA GLU A 357 33.17 5.85 6.56
C GLU A 357 32.26 5.76 7.81
N CYS A 358 31.19 6.56 7.86
CA CYS A 358 30.19 6.54 8.92
C CYS A 358 28.83 6.13 8.39
N GLN A 359 28.04 5.43 9.21
CA GLN A 359 26.63 5.20 8.92
C GLN A 359 25.82 6.44 9.26
N THR A 360 25.22 7.04 8.24
CA THR A 360 24.35 8.21 8.36
C THR A 360 22.92 7.75 8.13
N ALA A 361 22.00 8.14 9.01
CA ALA A 361 20.58 7.80 8.87
C ALA A 361 20.06 8.20 7.47
N LEU A 362 19.31 7.31 6.83
CA LEU A 362 18.68 7.56 5.53
C LEU A 362 17.36 8.31 5.77
N ALA A 363 17.12 9.39 5.00
CA ALA A 363 15.84 10.10 5.08
C ALA A 363 14.68 9.17 4.70
N ALA A 364 13.53 9.27 5.37
CA ALA A 364 12.34 8.50 5.00
C ALA A 364 11.05 9.27 5.33
N ASP A 365 9.99 9.01 4.57
CA ASP A 365 8.65 9.56 4.80
C ASP A 365 7.57 8.52 4.46
N TRP A 366 7.29 7.62 5.40
CA TRP A 366 6.31 6.54 5.21
C TRP A 366 4.88 7.04 5.04
N THR A 367 4.56 8.19 5.64
CA THR A 367 3.23 8.78 5.51
C THR A 367 2.98 9.36 4.12
N ALA A 368 4.03 9.75 3.39
CA ALA A 368 3.90 10.25 2.02
C ALA A 368 3.26 9.23 1.07
N LEU A 369 3.55 7.94 1.21
CA LEU A 369 2.92 6.87 0.42
C LEU A 369 1.39 6.91 0.55
N PHE A 370 0.89 6.85 1.79
CA PHE A 370 -0.56 6.85 2.03
C PHE A 370 -1.21 8.19 1.71
N ALA A 371 -0.50 9.30 1.93
CA ALA A 371 -0.97 10.63 1.50
C ALA A 371 -1.13 10.69 -0.02
N TYR A 372 -0.16 10.16 -0.78
CA TYR A 372 -0.19 10.07 -2.23
C TYR A 372 -1.36 9.21 -2.73
N MET A 373 -1.56 8.03 -2.14
CA MET A 373 -2.68 7.14 -2.48
C MET A 373 -4.04 7.80 -2.23
N LEU A 374 -4.17 8.57 -1.14
CA LEU A 374 -5.40 9.29 -0.81
C LEU A 374 -5.66 10.50 -1.72
N SER A 375 -4.62 11.15 -2.24
CA SER A 375 -4.74 12.26 -3.19
C SER A 375 -4.89 11.80 -4.64
N HIS A 376 -4.47 10.57 -4.96
CA HIS A 376 -4.56 9.95 -6.29
C HIS A 376 -5.38 8.65 -6.24
N PRO A 377 -6.67 8.71 -5.88
CA PRO A 377 -7.45 7.52 -5.62
C PRO A 377 -7.68 6.73 -6.92
N GLN A 378 -7.40 5.43 -6.90
CA GLN A 378 -7.57 4.55 -8.05
C GLN A 378 -9.00 3.99 -8.15
N PRO A 379 -9.60 3.88 -9.34
CA PRO A 379 -10.98 3.43 -9.51
C PRO A 379 -11.29 2.09 -8.81
N GLU A 380 -10.38 1.13 -8.88
CA GLU A 380 -10.49 -0.21 -8.31
C GLU A 380 -10.34 -0.26 -6.78
N LEU A 381 -9.77 0.78 -6.15
CA LEU A 381 -9.62 0.89 -4.69
C LEU A 381 -10.62 1.89 -4.09
N GLN A 382 -11.46 2.51 -4.93
CA GLN A 382 -12.51 3.41 -4.52
C GLN A 382 -13.79 2.66 -4.22
N ARG A 383 -14.74 3.36 -3.57
CA ARG A 383 -16.10 2.85 -3.45
C ARG A 383 -16.60 2.56 -4.85
N SER A 384 -17.12 1.34 -5.06
CA SER A 384 -17.84 0.98 -6.27
C SER A 384 -19.08 1.87 -6.39
N SER A 385 -18.89 3.06 -6.98
CA SER A 385 -19.96 3.99 -7.25
C SER A 385 -20.71 3.49 -8.47
N HIS A 386 -21.86 2.86 -8.26
CA HIS A 386 -22.84 2.65 -9.33
C HIS A 386 -23.55 3.96 -9.69
N HIS A 387 -22.79 5.01 -10.02
CA HIS A 387 -23.32 6.22 -10.64
C HIS A 387 -23.58 5.98 -12.14
N GLY A 388 -24.33 4.93 -12.48
CA GLY A 388 -24.98 4.74 -13.79
C GLY A 388 -24.15 4.94 -15.07
N LEU A 389 -22.81 4.93 -15.02
CA LEU A 389 -21.94 5.25 -16.15
C LEU A 389 -20.78 4.25 -16.33
N GLY A 390 -20.85 3.07 -15.71
CA GLY A 390 -19.84 2.01 -15.89
C GLY A 390 -20.18 0.72 -15.15
N GLU A 391 -19.55 -0.39 -15.55
CA GLU A 391 -19.60 -1.66 -14.83
C GLU A 391 -18.95 -1.49 -13.44
N PRO A 392 -19.53 -2.09 -12.37
CA PRO A 392 -18.91 -2.04 -11.05
C PRO A 392 -17.51 -2.69 -11.09
N ALA A 393 -16.58 -2.11 -10.35
CA ALA A 393 -15.24 -2.69 -10.20
C ALA A 393 -15.37 -4.15 -9.72
N PRO A 394 -14.77 -5.13 -10.42
CA PRO A 394 -14.87 -6.53 -10.05
C PRO A 394 -14.23 -6.76 -8.67
N ALA A 395 -14.70 -7.81 -7.97
CA ALA A 395 -14.09 -8.21 -6.72
C ALA A 395 -12.62 -8.65 -6.94
N GLY A 396 -11.71 -8.08 -6.14
CA GLY A 396 -10.28 -8.19 -6.35
C GLY A 396 -9.50 -8.09 -5.04
N LEU A 397 -8.55 -9.01 -4.88
CA LEU A 397 -7.50 -8.94 -3.87
C LEU A 397 -6.34 -8.13 -4.45
N PHE A 398 -5.94 -7.09 -3.73
CA PHE A 398 -4.87 -6.18 -4.13
C PHE A 398 -3.77 -6.18 -3.08
N MET A 399 -2.54 -6.42 -3.49
CA MET A 399 -1.35 -6.28 -2.66
C MET A 399 -0.82 -4.86 -2.80
N LEU A 400 -0.38 -4.26 -1.68
CA LEU A 400 0.26 -2.95 -1.72
C LEU A 400 1.61 -3.02 -2.46
N GLU A 401 2.35 -4.11 -2.24
CA GLU A 401 3.60 -4.47 -2.90
C GLU A 401 3.59 -5.98 -3.19
N PRO A 402 4.37 -6.48 -4.17
CA PRO A 402 4.52 -7.91 -4.41
C PRO A 402 4.96 -8.65 -3.14
N HIS A 403 4.41 -9.85 -2.95
CA HIS A 403 4.74 -10.70 -1.80
C HIS A 403 6.25 -10.85 -1.62
N GLN A 404 6.76 -10.60 -0.40
CA GLN A 404 8.14 -10.84 -0.03
C GLN A 404 8.24 -12.09 0.87
N PRO A 405 9.13 -13.05 0.56
CA PRO A 405 9.26 -14.27 1.35
C PRO A 405 9.47 -13.98 2.84
N GLY A 406 8.73 -14.68 3.71
CA GLY A 406 8.81 -14.53 5.15
C GLY A 406 7.95 -13.38 5.72
N ARG A 407 7.27 -12.59 4.88
CA ARG A 407 6.31 -11.57 5.33
C ARG A 407 4.89 -12.13 5.40
N ILE A 408 4.25 -11.94 6.53
CA ILE A 408 2.90 -12.44 6.81
C ILE A 408 1.88 -11.48 6.19
N PRO A 409 0.93 -11.96 5.37
CA PRO A 409 -0.13 -11.10 4.85
C PRO A 409 -1.13 -10.67 5.92
N ILE A 410 -1.37 -9.36 6.00
CA ILE A 410 -2.53 -8.76 6.67
C ILE A 410 -3.57 -8.49 5.59
N VAL A 411 -4.69 -9.22 5.64
CA VAL A 411 -5.78 -9.09 4.66
C VAL A 411 -6.86 -8.17 5.24
N PHE A 412 -6.94 -6.96 4.72
CA PHE A 412 -7.97 -5.99 5.09
C PHE A 412 -9.25 -6.17 4.29
N VAL A 413 -10.38 -6.32 4.99
CA VAL A 413 -11.71 -6.51 4.38
C VAL A 413 -12.65 -5.40 4.84
N HIS A 414 -12.99 -4.49 3.92
CA HIS A 414 -13.86 -3.35 4.24
C HIS A 414 -15.34 -3.76 4.41
N GLY A 415 -16.16 -2.89 4.98
CA GLY A 415 -17.60 -3.09 5.18
C GLY A 415 -18.50 -2.61 4.04
N LEU A 416 -19.81 -2.59 4.30
CA LEU A 416 -20.86 -2.13 3.40
C LEU A 416 -20.69 -0.65 3.01
N LEU A 417 -20.89 -0.31 1.73
CA LEU A 417 -20.70 1.06 1.20
C LEU A 417 -19.34 1.65 1.61
N SER A 418 -18.28 0.83 1.58
CA SER A 418 -16.90 1.20 1.92
C SER A 418 -15.94 0.78 0.80
N ALA A 419 -14.64 0.93 1.03
CA ALA A 419 -13.58 0.59 0.09
C ALA A 419 -12.22 0.41 0.79
N PRO A 420 -11.22 -0.19 0.13
CA PRO A 420 -9.86 -0.39 0.65
C PRO A 420 -9.22 0.85 1.25
N TYR A 421 -9.36 2.03 0.65
CA TYR A 421 -8.73 3.27 1.16
C TYR A 421 -9.13 3.63 2.59
N THR A 422 -10.24 3.09 3.11
CA THR A 422 -10.66 3.33 4.49
C THR A 422 -9.68 2.80 5.53
N TRP A 423 -8.78 1.89 5.14
CA TRP A 423 -7.69 1.37 5.95
C TRP A 423 -6.43 2.23 5.96
N ALA A 424 -6.34 3.29 5.14
CA ALA A 424 -5.12 4.10 5.01
C ALA A 424 -4.57 4.63 6.35
N ALA A 425 -5.46 5.02 7.28
CA ALA A 425 -5.03 5.46 8.61
C ALA A 425 -4.33 4.32 9.38
N MET A 426 -4.91 3.13 9.39
CA MET A 426 -4.34 1.96 10.06
C MET A 426 -3.07 1.48 9.36
N ALA A 427 -3.08 1.43 8.03
CA ALA A 427 -1.91 1.06 7.23
C ALA A 427 -0.72 2.01 7.47
N ASN A 428 -0.98 3.32 7.56
CA ASN A 428 0.04 4.32 7.89
C ASN A 428 0.68 4.11 9.26
N GLU A 429 -0.12 3.78 10.28
CA GLU A 429 0.42 3.44 11.58
C GLU A 429 1.26 2.15 11.46
N LEU A 430 0.72 1.08 10.89
CA LEU A 430 1.42 -0.22 10.76
C LEU A 430 2.77 -0.12 10.03
N TYR A 431 2.82 0.56 8.88
CA TYR A 431 4.03 0.73 8.09
C TYR A 431 5.13 1.49 8.85
N ALA A 432 4.73 2.42 9.74
CA ALA A 432 5.66 3.24 10.48
C ALA A 432 6.33 2.54 11.67
N TYR A 433 5.88 1.33 12.07
CA TYR A 433 6.50 0.57 13.15
C TYR A 433 7.43 -0.52 12.59
N PRO A 434 8.76 -0.40 12.74
CA PRO A 434 9.75 -1.34 12.21
C PRO A 434 9.50 -2.81 12.50
N GLU A 435 9.13 -3.12 13.73
CA GLU A 435 8.88 -4.50 14.17
C GLU A 435 7.71 -5.16 13.43
N LEU A 436 6.75 -4.35 12.95
CA LEU A 436 5.59 -4.83 12.19
C LEU A 436 5.85 -4.77 10.68
N HIS A 437 6.35 -3.66 10.13
CA HIS A 437 6.51 -3.54 8.67
C HIS A 437 7.53 -4.55 8.11
N LYS A 438 8.55 -4.94 8.88
CA LYS A 438 9.54 -5.94 8.45
C LYS A 438 8.97 -7.37 8.45
N ARG A 439 7.85 -7.60 9.14
CA ARG A 439 7.22 -8.93 9.31
C ARG A 439 5.91 -9.09 8.57
N TYR A 440 5.24 -8.00 8.23
CA TYR A 440 3.93 -8.01 7.63
C TYR A 440 3.92 -7.28 6.29
N GLU A 441 3.01 -7.72 5.43
CA GLU A 441 2.66 -7.02 4.21
C GLU A 441 1.15 -6.80 4.14
N ILE A 442 0.73 -5.78 3.40
CA ILE A 442 -0.66 -5.33 3.37
C ILE A 442 -1.35 -5.80 2.10
N TRP A 443 -2.39 -6.61 2.27
CA TRP A 443 -3.32 -6.98 1.21
C TRP A 443 -4.70 -6.38 1.53
N ALA A 444 -5.42 -5.93 0.51
CA ALA A 444 -6.74 -5.34 0.66
C ALA A 444 -7.72 -5.96 -0.34
N PHE A 445 -8.91 -6.31 0.15
CA PHE A 445 -9.96 -6.87 -0.68
C PHE A 445 -11.00 -5.82 -1.05
N GLN A 446 -11.16 -5.56 -2.35
CA GLN A 446 -12.26 -4.80 -2.93
C GLN A 446 -13.36 -5.75 -3.36
N TYR A 447 -14.61 -5.43 -3.08
CA TYR A 447 -15.76 -6.19 -3.58
C TYR A 447 -17.03 -5.33 -3.67
N PRO A 448 -17.98 -5.70 -4.55
CA PRO A 448 -19.25 -4.99 -4.64
C PRO A 448 -20.08 -5.25 -3.37
N THR A 449 -20.42 -4.17 -2.66
CA THR A 449 -21.06 -4.30 -1.34
C THR A 449 -22.58 -4.45 -1.41
N ASP A 450 -23.19 -4.34 -2.59
CA ASP A 450 -24.62 -4.51 -2.84
C ASP A 450 -25.00 -5.98 -3.10
N GLU A 451 -24.06 -6.78 -3.58
CA GLU A 451 -24.21 -8.23 -3.79
C GLU A 451 -24.16 -9.00 -2.47
N PRO A 452 -24.81 -10.19 -2.36
CA PRO A 452 -24.73 -10.99 -1.15
C PRO A 452 -23.28 -11.38 -0.85
N PHE A 453 -22.78 -10.98 0.32
CA PHE A 453 -21.37 -11.11 0.70
C PHE A 453 -20.85 -12.57 0.79
N LEU A 454 -21.73 -13.58 0.73
CA LEU A 454 -21.33 -14.98 0.57
C LEU A 454 -20.57 -15.22 -0.74
N GLU A 455 -21.01 -14.57 -1.83
CA GLU A 455 -20.33 -14.65 -3.13
C GLU A 455 -18.98 -13.93 -3.07
N SER A 456 -18.92 -12.77 -2.42
CA SER A 456 -17.67 -12.04 -2.19
C SER A 456 -16.67 -12.85 -1.36
N ALA A 457 -17.13 -13.55 -0.31
CA ALA A 457 -16.29 -14.46 0.47
C ALA A 457 -15.78 -15.64 -0.37
N ALA A 458 -16.61 -16.19 -1.26
CA ALA A 458 -16.19 -17.25 -2.18
C ALA A 458 -15.13 -16.77 -3.18
N VAL A 459 -15.26 -15.54 -3.69
CA VAL A 459 -14.22 -14.91 -4.52
C VAL A 459 -12.92 -14.73 -3.73
N LEU A 460 -12.99 -14.20 -2.51
CA LEU A 460 -11.82 -13.98 -1.68
C LEU A 460 -11.08 -15.29 -1.37
N ARG A 461 -11.79 -16.37 -1.00
CA ARG A 461 -11.17 -17.70 -0.79
C ARG A 461 -10.36 -18.14 -2.00
N ARG A 462 -10.95 -18.07 -3.20
CA ARG A 462 -10.25 -18.43 -4.44
C ARG A 462 -9.07 -17.51 -4.75
N GLN A 463 -9.21 -16.22 -4.51
CA GLN A 463 -8.13 -15.26 -4.76
C GLN A 463 -6.97 -15.43 -3.77
N LEU A 464 -7.24 -15.79 -2.51
CA LEU A 464 -6.20 -16.17 -1.55
C LEU A 464 -5.51 -17.46 -1.98
N ASP A 465 -6.26 -18.49 -2.39
CA ASP A 465 -5.67 -19.73 -2.93
C ASP A 465 -4.75 -19.44 -4.12
N CYS A 466 -5.22 -18.65 -5.10
CA CYS A 466 -4.40 -18.25 -6.24
C CYS A 466 -3.20 -17.42 -5.81
N ALA A 467 -3.37 -16.45 -4.91
CA ALA A 467 -2.29 -15.59 -4.45
C ALA A 467 -1.19 -16.39 -3.78
N VAL A 468 -1.53 -17.35 -2.91
CA VAL A 468 -0.55 -18.23 -2.26
C VAL A 468 0.15 -19.12 -3.29
N HIS A 469 -0.58 -19.79 -4.18
CA HIS A 469 0.04 -20.67 -5.18
C HIS A 469 0.92 -19.91 -6.18
N CYS A 470 0.55 -18.67 -6.52
CA CYS A 470 1.39 -17.81 -7.34
C CYS A 470 2.63 -17.36 -6.58
N SER A 471 2.47 -16.97 -5.30
CA SER A 471 3.51 -16.43 -4.40
C SER A 471 4.56 -17.45 -3.99
N ASP A 472 4.12 -18.67 -3.66
CA ASP A 472 4.98 -19.76 -3.22
C ASP A 472 4.57 -21.08 -3.89
N PRO A 473 4.92 -21.28 -5.18
CA PRO A 473 4.57 -22.50 -5.90
C PRO A 473 5.16 -23.79 -5.31
N LYS A 474 6.15 -23.66 -4.42
CA LYS A 474 6.86 -24.79 -3.79
C LYS A 474 6.37 -25.09 -2.38
N GLY A 475 5.53 -24.24 -1.77
CA GLY A 475 5.07 -24.41 -0.39
C GLY A 475 6.20 -24.34 0.64
N THR A 476 7.16 -23.44 0.43
CA THR A 476 8.35 -23.27 1.27
C THR A 476 8.31 -22.04 2.19
N ASP A 477 7.35 -21.13 1.99
CA ASP A 477 7.20 -19.94 2.81
C ASP A 477 6.11 -20.13 3.89
N PRO A 478 6.50 -20.36 5.16
CA PRO A 478 5.53 -20.51 6.24
C PRO A 478 4.75 -19.22 6.54
N ALA A 479 5.20 -18.05 6.10
CA ALA A 479 4.51 -16.79 6.39
C ALA A 479 3.14 -16.71 5.69
N LEU A 480 3.03 -17.29 4.50
CA LEU A 480 1.77 -17.37 3.76
C LEU A 480 0.74 -18.28 4.44
N ASP A 481 1.17 -19.24 5.26
CA ASP A 481 0.27 -20.11 6.05
C ASP A 481 -0.21 -19.46 7.36
N ASN A 482 0.18 -18.21 7.62
CA ASN A 482 -0.02 -17.52 8.89
C ASN A 482 -0.75 -16.18 8.75
N MET A 483 -1.61 -16.01 7.74
CA MET A 483 -2.31 -14.76 7.45
C MET A 483 -3.19 -14.29 8.61
N VAL A 484 -3.27 -12.96 8.75
CA VAL A 484 -4.18 -12.27 9.68
C VAL A 484 -5.24 -11.53 8.87
N VAL A 485 -6.52 -11.79 9.12
CA VAL A 485 -7.63 -11.11 8.43
C VAL A 485 -8.26 -10.08 9.35
N VAL A 486 -8.34 -8.83 8.92
CA VAL A 486 -8.95 -7.74 9.68
C VAL A 486 -10.19 -7.24 8.94
N GLY A 487 -11.36 -7.49 9.51
CA GLY A 487 -12.64 -7.19 8.90
C GLY A 487 -13.39 -6.08 9.63
N HIS A 488 -13.78 -5.02 8.91
CA HIS A 488 -14.64 -3.97 9.46
C HIS A 488 -16.10 -4.18 9.07
N SER A 489 -17.01 -4.08 10.04
CA SER A 489 -18.46 -4.19 9.81
C SER A 489 -18.79 -5.49 9.09
N MET A 490 -19.51 -5.43 7.96
CA MET A 490 -19.78 -6.58 7.08
C MET A 490 -18.53 -7.34 6.63
N GLY A 491 -17.39 -6.66 6.50
CA GLY A 491 -16.12 -7.31 6.16
C GLY A 491 -15.65 -8.31 7.21
N GLY A 492 -16.06 -8.16 8.48
CA GLY A 492 -15.80 -9.17 9.50
C GLY A 492 -16.66 -10.43 9.35
N LEU A 493 -17.86 -10.33 8.75
CA LEU A 493 -18.63 -11.54 8.40
C LEU A 493 -17.93 -12.31 7.28
N ILE A 494 -17.39 -11.60 6.28
CA ILE A 494 -16.54 -12.21 5.24
C ILE A 494 -15.32 -12.88 5.87
N ALA A 495 -14.64 -12.20 6.81
CA ALA A 495 -13.50 -12.77 7.53
C ALA A 495 -13.88 -14.05 8.29
N LYS A 496 -15.04 -14.08 8.97
CA LYS A 496 -15.55 -15.30 9.63
C LYS A 496 -15.78 -16.44 8.63
N LEU A 497 -16.28 -16.13 7.43
CA LEU A 497 -16.47 -17.11 6.35
C LEU A 497 -15.16 -17.61 5.71
N LEU A 498 -14.02 -17.01 6.04
CA LEU A 498 -12.71 -17.60 5.74
C LEU A 498 -12.26 -18.53 6.87
N ALA A 499 -12.52 -18.18 8.12
CA ALA A 499 -12.03 -18.91 9.29
C ALA A 499 -12.89 -20.11 9.73
N ALA A 500 -14.17 -20.12 9.38
CA ALA A 500 -15.10 -21.16 9.81
C ALA A 500 -15.50 -22.08 8.64
N PRO A 501 -15.38 -23.42 8.77
CA PRO A 501 -15.94 -24.33 7.78
C PRO A 501 -17.48 -24.26 7.81
N SER A 502 -18.11 -24.22 6.63
CA SER A 502 -19.57 -24.07 6.57
C SER A 502 -20.33 -25.37 6.84
N GLY A 503 -19.72 -26.51 6.52
CA GLY A 503 -20.39 -27.81 6.51
C GLY A 503 -21.71 -27.74 5.73
N ASN A 504 -22.80 -28.19 6.36
CA ASN A 504 -24.16 -28.05 5.82
C ASN A 504 -24.96 -26.91 6.50
N THR A 505 -24.38 -26.22 7.48
CA THR A 505 -25.10 -25.29 8.37
C THR A 505 -25.71 -24.14 7.58
N LEU A 506 -24.94 -23.50 6.70
CA LEU A 506 -25.44 -22.35 5.92
C LEU A 506 -26.54 -22.76 4.95
N TRP A 507 -26.39 -23.91 4.28
CA TRP A 507 -27.38 -24.38 3.32
C TRP A 507 -28.71 -24.76 3.99
N GLN A 508 -28.67 -25.40 5.17
CA GLN A 508 -29.87 -25.70 5.95
C GLN A 508 -30.64 -24.44 6.39
N HIS A 509 -29.94 -23.31 6.52
CA HIS A 509 -30.53 -21.99 6.79
C HIS A 509 -31.05 -21.27 5.54
N ALA A 510 -30.70 -21.76 4.35
CA ALA A 510 -31.11 -21.23 3.05
C ALA A 510 -32.24 -22.06 2.40
N ALA A 511 -32.22 -23.38 2.54
CA ALA A 511 -33.11 -24.32 1.85
C ALA A 511 -33.65 -25.43 2.78
N PHE A 512 -34.67 -26.13 2.30
CA PHE A 512 -35.33 -27.28 2.92
C PHE A 512 -34.90 -28.62 2.30
N VAL A 513 -34.23 -28.59 1.15
CA VAL A 513 -33.79 -29.77 0.39
C VAL A 513 -32.26 -29.75 0.19
N PRO A 514 -31.60 -30.89 -0.03
CA PRO A 514 -30.20 -30.95 -0.43
C PRO A 514 -29.92 -30.14 -1.72
N ILE A 515 -28.68 -29.64 -1.88
CA ILE A 515 -28.32 -28.82 -3.05
C ILE A 515 -28.35 -29.63 -4.36
N GLU A 516 -28.15 -30.94 -4.27
CA GLU A 516 -28.20 -31.89 -5.39
C GLU A 516 -29.60 -31.98 -6.00
N GLU A 517 -30.64 -31.81 -5.18
CA GLU A 517 -32.05 -31.85 -5.58
C GLU A 517 -32.50 -30.53 -6.23
N VAL A 518 -31.73 -29.45 -6.09
CA VAL A 518 -32.06 -28.15 -6.67
C VAL A 518 -31.85 -28.18 -8.19
N VAL A 519 -32.93 -28.02 -8.94
CA VAL A 519 -32.92 -27.87 -10.40
C VAL A 519 -32.44 -26.45 -10.76
N ALA A 520 -31.20 -26.32 -11.19
CA ALA A 520 -30.63 -25.04 -11.60
C ALA A 520 -29.60 -25.24 -12.74
N PRO A 521 -29.35 -24.19 -13.56
CA PRO A 521 -28.23 -24.19 -14.50
C PRO A 521 -26.89 -24.51 -13.83
N LYS A 522 -25.96 -25.13 -14.57
CA LYS A 522 -24.67 -25.60 -14.02
C LYS A 522 -23.88 -24.48 -13.33
N ASP A 523 -23.82 -23.30 -13.95
CA ASP A 523 -23.14 -22.12 -13.42
C ASP A 523 -23.77 -21.60 -12.12
N ILE A 524 -25.10 -21.67 -11.99
CA ILE A 524 -25.82 -21.29 -10.76
C ILE A 524 -25.54 -22.30 -9.66
N ARG A 525 -25.58 -23.61 -9.98
CA ARG A 525 -25.27 -24.65 -8.99
C ARG A 525 -23.84 -24.52 -8.46
N ILE A 526 -22.86 -24.24 -9.34
CA ILE A 526 -21.47 -23.98 -8.93
C ILE A 526 -21.40 -22.76 -8.00
N ARG A 527 -22.05 -21.65 -8.34
CA ARG A 527 -22.08 -20.45 -7.48
C ARG A 527 -22.69 -20.70 -6.11
N LEU A 528 -23.81 -21.43 -6.05
CA LEU A 528 -24.43 -21.84 -4.79
C LEU A 528 -23.49 -22.76 -3.99
N GLN A 529 -22.87 -23.75 -4.62
CA GLN A 529 -21.92 -24.64 -3.96
C GLN A 529 -20.77 -23.84 -3.34
N GLN A 530 -20.10 -22.98 -4.12
CA GLN A 530 -18.98 -22.16 -3.65
C GLN A 530 -19.36 -21.17 -2.53
N SER A 531 -20.63 -20.75 -2.48
CA SER A 531 -21.14 -19.78 -1.51
C SER A 531 -21.59 -20.43 -0.20
N PHE A 532 -22.06 -21.68 -0.23
CA PHE A 532 -22.66 -22.36 0.92
C PHE A 532 -21.82 -23.52 1.48
N TYR A 533 -20.92 -24.09 0.68
CA TYR A 533 -20.10 -25.26 1.03
C TYR A 533 -18.62 -24.95 0.84
N PHE A 534 -17.89 -24.78 1.95
CA PHE A 534 -16.46 -24.50 1.93
C PHE A 534 -15.79 -24.94 3.25
N PRO A 535 -14.53 -25.37 3.20
CA PRO A 535 -13.71 -25.51 4.40
C PRO A 535 -13.23 -24.14 4.89
N ALA A 536 -12.66 -24.09 6.09
CA ALA A 536 -11.85 -22.94 6.51
C ALA A 536 -10.65 -22.77 5.56
N THR A 537 -10.30 -21.53 5.25
CA THR A 537 -9.11 -21.18 4.47
C THR A 537 -7.87 -21.56 5.27
N PRO A 538 -7.02 -22.49 4.78
CA PRO A 538 -5.95 -23.07 5.57
C PRO A 538 -4.88 -22.05 6.01
N TYR A 539 -4.72 -20.98 5.23
CA TYR A 539 -3.73 -19.92 5.43
C TYR A 539 -4.10 -18.90 6.51
N VAL A 540 -5.38 -18.84 6.92
CA VAL A 540 -5.86 -17.86 7.90
C VAL A 540 -5.68 -18.43 9.29
N LYS A 541 -4.86 -17.78 10.13
CA LYS A 541 -4.60 -18.21 11.52
C LYS A 541 -5.10 -17.22 12.57
N ARG A 542 -5.55 -16.04 12.14
CA ARG A 542 -6.12 -15.05 13.05
C ARG A 542 -7.13 -14.15 12.36
N VAL A 543 -8.22 -13.85 13.05
CA VAL A 543 -9.26 -12.92 12.60
C VAL A 543 -9.52 -11.82 13.63
N VAL A 544 -9.58 -10.58 13.16
CA VAL A 544 -9.94 -9.41 13.97
C VAL A 544 -11.22 -8.78 13.43
N TYR A 545 -12.28 -8.84 14.23
CA TYR A 545 -13.59 -8.26 13.94
C TYR A 545 -13.66 -6.84 14.48
N ILE A 546 -13.93 -5.85 13.62
CA ILE A 546 -14.08 -4.45 14.02
C ILE A 546 -15.53 -4.01 13.76
N ALA A 547 -16.32 -3.83 14.81
CA ALA A 547 -17.75 -3.50 14.73
C ALA A 547 -18.57 -4.44 13.81
N THR A 548 -18.28 -5.74 13.84
CA THR A 548 -18.94 -6.72 12.97
C THR A 548 -20.33 -7.07 13.49
N PRO A 549 -21.40 -6.94 12.68
CA PRO A 549 -22.76 -7.26 13.12
C PRO A 549 -23.05 -8.77 13.07
N HIS A 550 -22.49 -9.55 14.01
CA HIS A 550 -22.65 -11.01 14.05
C HIS A 550 -24.12 -11.45 14.21
N GLU A 551 -24.93 -10.70 14.98
CA GLU A 551 -26.39 -10.92 15.09
C GLU A 551 -27.22 -9.94 14.21
N GLY A 552 -26.57 -9.18 13.32
CA GLY A 552 -27.21 -8.23 12.41
C GLY A 552 -27.47 -6.85 13.01
N SER A 553 -28.02 -5.94 12.21
CA SER A 553 -28.34 -4.58 12.63
C SER A 553 -29.68 -4.10 12.08
N SER A 554 -30.51 -3.51 12.94
CA SER A 554 -31.75 -2.83 12.56
C SER A 554 -31.49 -1.60 11.66
N TRP A 555 -30.27 -1.03 11.71
CA TRP A 555 -29.85 0.10 10.90
C TRP A 555 -29.56 -0.26 9.43
N ALA A 556 -29.40 -1.55 9.10
CA ALA A 556 -29.20 -2.02 7.72
C ALA A 556 -30.29 -1.49 6.77
N ARG A 557 -31.55 -1.41 7.24
CA ARG A 557 -32.69 -0.84 6.48
C ARG A 557 -32.57 0.65 6.17
N ARG A 558 -31.80 1.42 6.96
CA ARG A 558 -31.60 2.85 6.71
C ARG A 558 -30.46 3.11 5.72
N CYS A 559 -29.45 2.23 5.69
CA CYS A 559 -28.47 2.18 4.59
C CYS A 559 -29.14 1.85 3.25
N LEU A 560 -30.24 1.07 3.26
CA LEU A 560 -31.05 0.78 2.07
C LEU A 560 -31.50 2.05 1.33
N GLY A 561 -31.84 3.14 2.04
CA GLY A 561 -32.24 4.42 1.45
C GLY A 561 -31.12 5.18 0.74
N GLN A 562 -29.85 4.91 1.09
CA GLN A 562 -28.68 5.42 0.38
C GLN A 562 -28.25 4.48 -0.75
N ALA A 563 -28.50 3.17 -0.61
CA ALA A 563 -28.20 2.16 -1.62
C ALA A 563 -29.23 2.12 -2.77
N THR A 564 -30.47 2.59 -2.56
CA THR A 564 -31.52 2.63 -3.59
C THR A 564 -31.18 3.46 -4.84
N SER A 565 -30.17 4.34 -4.80
CA SER A 565 -29.72 5.08 -5.99
C SER A 565 -28.76 4.31 -6.89
N LEU A 566 -28.35 3.09 -6.51
CA LEU A 566 -27.18 2.40 -7.10
C LEU A 566 -27.51 1.26 -8.06
N ALA A 567 -28.76 0.83 -8.25
CA ALA A 567 -28.98 -0.47 -8.89
C ALA A 567 -30.25 -0.54 -9.75
N ILE A 568 -30.20 -0.03 -10.98
CA ILE A 568 -31.35 -0.09 -11.91
C ILE A 568 -31.16 -1.11 -13.04
N GLU A 569 -29.94 -1.37 -13.53
CA GLU A 569 -29.78 -2.23 -14.73
C GLU A 569 -29.32 -3.68 -14.43
N GLY A 570 -28.51 -3.93 -13.39
CA GLY A 570 -28.05 -5.28 -13.02
C GLY A 570 -29.03 -6.13 -12.19
N ILE A 571 -30.09 -5.50 -11.64
CA ILE A 571 -31.08 -6.20 -10.81
C ILE A 571 -32.08 -6.98 -11.67
N GLU A 572 -32.44 -6.50 -12.86
CA GLU A 572 -33.49 -7.11 -13.68
C GLU A 572 -33.09 -8.50 -14.21
N HIS A 573 -31.87 -8.64 -14.75
CA HIS A 573 -31.39 -9.92 -15.28
C HIS A 573 -31.18 -10.96 -14.18
N ARG A 574 -30.57 -10.57 -13.05
CA ARG A 574 -30.39 -11.43 -11.87
C ARG A 574 -31.74 -11.88 -11.29
N SER A 575 -32.71 -10.97 -11.26
CA SER A 575 -34.08 -11.28 -10.82
C SER A 575 -34.76 -12.30 -11.74
N LYS A 576 -34.50 -12.29 -13.05
CA LYS A 576 -35.06 -13.27 -13.99
C LYS A 576 -34.52 -14.68 -13.75
N VAL A 577 -33.19 -14.86 -13.75
CA VAL A 577 -32.56 -16.18 -13.54
C VAL A 577 -32.94 -16.75 -12.18
N HIS A 578 -32.95 -15.92 -11.14
CA HIS A 578 -33.38 -16.33 -9.82
C HIS A 578 -34.84 -16.79 -9.78
N LYS A 579 -35.77 -16.06 -10.44
CA LYS A 579 -37.17 -16.48 -10.54
C LYS A 579 -37.31 -17.82 -11.26
N GLU A 580 -36.54 -18.07 -12.31
CA GLU A 580 -36.54 -19.36 -13.02
C GLU A 580 -36.11 -20.50 -12.10
N VAL A 581 -35.03 -20.31 -11.33
CA VAL A 581 -34.56 -21.30 -10.34
C VAL A 581 -35.59 -21.51 -9.22
N VAL A 582 -36.17 -20.46 -8.65
CA VAL A 582 -37.20 -20.59 -7.60
C VAL A 582 -38.45 -21.29 -8.14
N ASN A 583 -38.91 -20.93 -9.34
CA ASN A 583 -40.10 -21.54 -9.95
C ASN A 583 -39.89 -23.02 -10.31
N ALA A 584 -38.66 -23.41 -10.70
CA ALA A 584 -38.30 -24.80 -10.91
C ALA A 584 -38.22 -25.61 -9.60
N ASN A 585 -38.17 -24.94 -8.44
CA ASN A 585 -38.00 -25.55 -7.13
C ASN A 585 -39.00 -24.97 -6.08
N PRO A 586 -40.32 -25.15 -6.27
CA PRO A 586 -41.37 -24.40 -5.57
C PRO A 586 -41.41 -24.56 -4.04
N ALA A 587 -40.75 -25.57 -3.48
CA ALA A 587 -40.67 -25.83 -2.03
C ALA A 587 -39.22 -25.97 -1.51
N ALA A 588 -38.21 -25.70 -2.34
CA ALA A 588 -36.81 -25.91 -1.94
C ALA A 588 -36.27 -24.80 -1.03
N PHE A 589 -36.61 -23.54 -1.31
CA PHE A 589 -35.97 -22.40 -0.67
C PHE A 589 -36.80 -21.82 0.48
N ARG A 590 -36.10 -21.37 1.53
CA ARG A 590 -36.70 -20.57 2.60
C ARG A 590 -37.03 -19.17 2.10
N GLU A 591 -37.86 -18.45 2.84
CA GLU A 591 -38.43 -17.15 2.42
C GLU A 591 -37.39 -16.14 1.93
N GLU A 592 -36.25 -16.07 2.61
CA GLU A 592 -35.15 -15.16 2.31
C GLU A 592 -34.58 -15.36 0.89
N LEU A 593 -34.43 -16.62 0.45
CA LEU A 593 -34.00 -16.97 -0.91
C LEU A 593 -35.17 -17.14 -1.89
N ARG A 594 -36.40 -17.35 -1.42
CA ARG A 594 -37.57 -17.58 -2.29
C ARG A 594 -38.11 -16.30 -2.89
N ARG A 595 -38.05 -15.18 -2.15
CA ARG A 595 -38.72 -13.93 -2.54
C ARG A 595 -37.98 -13.20 -3.67
N ARG A 596 -36.66 -13.11 -3.55
CA ARG A 596 -35.76 -12.40 -4.46
C ARG A 596 -34.31 -12.78 -4.14
N PRO A 597 -33.34 -12.51 -5.03
CA PRO A 597 -31.93 -12.58 -4.66
C PRO A 597 -31.69 -11.68 -3.43
N PRO A 598 -31.15 -12.23 -2.32
CA PRO A 598 -30.82 -11.41 -1.16
C PRO A 598 -29.65 -10.50 -1.52
N THR A 599 -29.70 -9.26 -1.04
CA THR A 599 -28.56 -8.33 -1.07
C THR A 599 -27.77 -8.47 0.22
N SER A 600 -26.55 -7.95 0.25
CA SER A 600 -25.80 -7.83 1.50
C SER A 600 -26.59 -7.11 2.60
N ILE A 601 -27.43 -6.13 2.26
CA ILE A 601 -28.27 -5.42 3.24
C ILE A 601 -29.35 -6.34 3.83
N ASP A 602 -29.96 -7.21 3.02
CA ASP A 602 -30.94 -8.19 3.52
C ASP A 602 -30.29 -9.19 4.47
N LEU A 603 -29.09 -9.66 4.12
CA LEU A 603 -28.32 -10.60 4.92
C LEU A 603 -27.83 -9.98 6.25
N LEU A 604 -27.76 -8.66 6.36
CA LEU A 604 -27.39 -7.96 7.59
C LEU A 604 -28.57 -7.71 8.53
N GLU A 605 -29.81 -8.02 8.11
CA GLU A 605 -30.96 -7.86 9.00
C GLU A 605 -30.94 -8.91 10.13
N PRO A 606 -31.29 -8.56 11.38
CA PRO A 606 -31.28 -9.51 12.51
C PRO A 606 -32.20 -10.73 12.34
N ASN A 607 -33.19 -10.65 11.45
CA ASN A 607 -34.09 -11.75 11.14
C ASN A 607 -33.61 -12.65 9.98
N SER A 608 -32.50 -12.31 9.30
CA SER A 608 -31.86 -13.15 8.29
C SER A 608 -31.59 -14.55 8.84
N MET A 609 -32.05 -15.57 8.12
CA MET A 609 -31.80 -16.96 8.50
C MET A 609 -30.37 -17.34 8.14
N ILE A 610 -29.87 -16.85 7.01
CA ILE A 610 -28.49 -17.06 6.60
C ILE A 610 -27.53 -16.48 7.64
N LEU A 611 -27.76 -15.25 8.13
CA LEU A 611 -26.91 -14.65 9.16
C LEU A 611 -26.91 -15.44 10.46
N LYS A 612 -28.06 -15.96 10.89
CA LYS A 612 -28.14 -16.86 12.05
C LYS A 612 -27.33 -18.13 11.83
N GLY A 613 -27.31 -18.66 10.61
CA GLY A 613 -26.42 -19.76 10.23
C GLY A 613 -24.95 -19.38 10.36
N ILE A 614 -24.55 -18.19 9.92
CA ILE A 614 -23.16 -17.68 10.04
C ILE A 614 -22.77 -17.49 11.51
N TYR A 615 -23.69 -16.98 12.34
CA TYR A 615 -23.47 -16.84 13.77
C TYR A 615 -23.15 -18.19 14.44
N GLN A 616 -23.83 -19.26 14.01
CA GLN A 616 -23.65 -20.63 14.51
C GLN A 616 -22.40 -21.35 14.00
N LEU A 617 -21.69 -20.80 13.01
CA LEU A 617 -20.45 -21.41 12.55
C LEU A 617 -19.38 -21.29 13.64
N ASP A 618 -18.79 -22.42 14.00
CA ASP A 618 -17.60 -22.49 14.84
C ASP A 618 -16.37 -22.21 13.97
N VAL A 619 -15.52 -21.29 14.43
CA VAL A 619 -14.23 -21.04 13.79
C VAL A 619 -13.31 -22.24 13.99
N ALA A 620 -12.46 -22.52 13.00
CA ALA A 620 -11.51 -23.63 13.07
C ALA A 620 -10.61 -23.50 14.32
N PRO A 621 -10.37 -24.59 15.08
CA PRO A 621 -9.68 -24.52 16.39
C PRO A 621 -8.28 -23.90 16.36
N GLU A 622 -7.60 -23.93 15.21
CA GLU A 622 -6.29 -23.34 14.98
C GLU A 622 -6.31 -21.82 14.71
N VAL A 623 -7.49 -21.20 14.64
CA VAL A 623 -7.66 -19.78 14.32
C VAL A 623 -8.04 -18.97 15.56
N SER A 624 -7.20 -18.01 15.91
CA SER A 624 -7.48 -17.03 16.97
C SER A 624 -8.50 -15.99 16.54
N GLU A 625 -9.44 -15.63 17.42
CA GLU A 625 -10.48 -14.63 17.14
C GLU A 625 -10.40 -13.44 18.10
N HIS A 626 -10.56 -12.22 17.58
CA HIS A 626 -10.55 -10.99 18.38
C HIS A 626 -11.68 -10.04 17.98
N SER A 627 -12.27 -9.35 18.95
CA SER A 627 -13.35 -8.38 18.73
C SER A 627 -13.00 -6.98 19.24
N ILE A 628 -13.14 -5.99 18.36
CA ILE A 628 -13.05 -4.56 18.67
C ILE A 628 -14.44 -3.95 18.47
N ILE A 629 -15.08 -3.56 19.57
CA ILE A 629 -16.49 -3.17 19.61
C ILE A 629 -16.62 -1.67 19.86
N GLY A 630 -17.37 -0.99 19.02
CA GLY A 630 -17.67 0.43 19.20
C GLY A 630 -18.79 0.66 20.22
N ARG A 631 -18.61 1.65 21.10
CA ARG A 631 -19.62 2.12 22.06
C ARG A 631 -19.58 3.65 22.14
N GLY A 632 -20.25 4.31 21.21
CA GLY A 632 -20.31 5.78 21.14
C GLY A 632 -21.73 6.35 21.27
N TRP A 633 -22.76 5.50 21.15
CA TRP A 633 -24.16 5.89 21.10
C TRP A 633 -25.01 4.97 21.97
N TRP A 634 -26.14 5.49 22.44
CA TRP A 634 -27.14 4.71 23.14
C TRP A 634 -28.50 4.91 22.49
N SER A 635 -29.20 3.82 22.20
CA SER A 635 -30.58 3.83 21.70
C SER A 635 -31.50 3.06 22.64
N ILE A 636 -32.77 3.44 22.69
CA ILE A 636 -33.78 2.77 23.53
C ILE A 636 -34.01 1.32 23.06
N HIS A 637 -33.87 1.04 21.77
CA HIS A 637 -34.14 -0.27 21.19
C HIS A 637 -32.93 -1.21 21.22
N ASP A 638 -31.73 -0.68 20.96
CA ASP A 638 -30.51 -1.47 20.77
C ASP A 638 -29.53 -1.35 21.94
N GLY A 639 -29.80 -0.46 22.90
CA GLY A 639 -28.91 -0.17 24.02
C GLY A 639 -27.62 0.52 23.56
N ALA A 640 -26.48 0.10 24.11
CA ALA A 640 -25.18 0.61 23.71
C ALA A 640 -24.83 0.17 22.28
N SER A 641 -24.32 1.09 21.46
CA SER A 641 -24.03 0.89 20.05
C SER A 641 -22.92 1.84 19.60
N ASP A 642 -22.35 1.58 18.43
CA ASP A 642 -21.51 2.54 17.70
C ASP A 642 -22.32 3.47 16.76
N GLY A 643 -23.66 3.41 16.85
CA GLY A 643 -24.61 4.15 16.02
C GLY A 643 -25.14 3.35 14.82
N VAL A 644 -24.53 2.20 14.49
CA VAL A 644 -24.98 1.29 13.43
C VAL A 644 -25.13 -0.13 13.96
N VAL A 645 -24.12 -0.65 14.65
CA VAL A 645 -24.10 -2.01 15.18
C VAL A 645 -24.30 -1.95 16.70
N PRO A 646 -25.31 -2.65 17.23
CA PRO A 646 -25.48 -2.78 18.68
C PRO A 646 -24.30 -3.55 19.29
N VAL A 647 -23.86 -3.17 20.49
CA VAL A 647 -22.79 -3.88 21.22
C VAL A 647 -23.12 -5.37 21.35
N LYS A 648 -24.39 -5.71 21.61
CA LYS A 648 -24.83 -7.11 21.68
C LYS A 648 -24.55 -7.86 20.37
N SER A 649 -24.86 -7.27 19.23
CA SER A 649 -24.65 -7.87 17.91
C SER A 649 -23.16 -7.96 17.54
N ALA A 650 -22.34 -7.04 18.05
CA ALA A 650 -20.90 -7.03 17.83
C ALA A 650 -20.12 -8.05 18.67
N ARG A 651 -20.76 -8.66 19.67
CA ARG A 651 -20.13 -9.69 20.51
C ARG A 651 -20.23 -11.06 19.85
N LEU A 652 -19.14 -11.81 19.96
CA LEU A 652 -19.09 -13.22 19.60
C LEU A 652 -18.52 -13.99 20.82
N PRO A 653 -19.18 -15.06 21.29
CA PRO A 653 -18.65 -15.86 22.39
C PRO A 653 -17.39 -16.61 21.93
N GLY A 654 -16.42 -16.78 22.83
CA GLY A 654 -15.23 -17.59 22.57
C GLY A 654 -14.03 -16.86 21.97
N VAL A 655 -14.11 -15.54 21.75
CA VAL A 655 -12.98 -14.74 21.27
C VAL A 655 -11.85 -14.63 22.30
N ASP A 656 -10.60 -14.62 21.82
CA ASP A 656 -9.38 -14.52 22.62
C ASP A 656 -9.22 -13.13 23.26
N SER A 657 -9.66 -12.07 22.58
CA SER A 657 -9.77 -10.73 23.19
C SER A 657 -11.02 -9.98 22.72
N GLU A 658 -11.63 -9.22 23.64
CA GLU A 658 -12.69 -8.26 23.35
C GLU A 658 -12.30 -6.89 23.92
N VAL A 659 -12.21 -5.87 23.06
CA VAL A 659 -11.91 -4.49 23.45
C VAL A 659 -13.05 -3.58 23.03
N MET A 660 -13.49 -2.71 23.95
CA MET A 660 -14.53 -1.73 23.67
C MET A 660 -13.93 -0.34 23.50
N VAL A 661 -14.25 0.31 22.39
CA VAL A 661 -13.69 1.60 21.98
C VAL A 661 -14.83 2.62 21.84
N SER A 662 -14.67 3.79 22.44
CA SER A 662 -15.66 4.87 22.38
C SER A 662 -15.58 5.65 21.07
N ALA A 663 -16.06 5.06 19.98
CA ALA A 663 -16.13 5.71 18.66
C ALA A 663 -17.42 5.33 17.91
N THR A 664 -17.73 6.10 16.87
CA THR A 664 -18.81 5.80 15.93
C THR A 664 -18.39 4.72 14.93
N HIS A 665 -19.37 4.05 14.32
CA HIS A 665 -19.15 2.92 13.41
C HIS A 665 -18.14 3.21 12.28
N THR A 666 -18.24 4.38 11.65
CA THR A 666 -17.41 4.78 10.51
C THR A 666 -16.02 5.30 10.90
N HIS A 667 -15.81 5.59 12.19
CA HIS A 667 -14.54 6.07 12.70
C HIS A 667 -13.75 4.97 13.43
N LEU A 668 -14.39 3.85 13.78
CA LEU A 668 -13.79 2.81 14.60
C LEU A 668 -12.51 2.24 14.00
N ASN A 669 -12.48 1.95 12.69
CA ASN A 669 -11.30 1.43 11.99
C ASN A 669 -10.18 2.46 11.79
N LYS A 670 -10.40 3.72 12.18
CA LYS A 670 -9.42 4.82 12.15
C LYS A 670 -9.16 5.39 13.54
N HIS A 671 -9.77 4.82 14.57
CA HIS A 671 -9.65 5.30 15.93
C HIS A 671 -8.32 4.80 16.53
N PRO A 672 -7.52 5.65 17.19
CA PRO A 672 -6.23 5.24 17.76
C PRO A 672 -6.31 4.00 18.64
N GLY A 673 -7.32 3.91 19.51
CA GLY A 673 -7.52 2.74 20.37
C GLY A 673 -7.81 1.43 19.63
N ALA A 674 -8.48 1.47 18.47
CA ALA A 674 -8.70 0.27 17.66
C ALA A 674 -7.43 -0.12 16.91
N ILE A 675 -6.69 0.87 16.39
CA ILE A 675 -5.41 0.62 15.71
C ILE A 675 -4.38 0.03 16.68
N CYS A 676 -4.27 0.58 17.89
CA CYS A 676 -3.39 0.04 18.92
C CYS A 676 -3.74 -1.43 19.28
N GLU A 677 -5.02 -1.78 19.35
CA GLU A 677 -5.42 -3.17 19.61
C GLU A 677 -5.08 -4.08 18.43
N VAL A 678 -5.31 -3.66 17.19
CA VAL A 678 -4.87 -4.41 16.00
C VAL A 678 -3.36 -4.62 16.01
N MET A 679 -2.58 -3.57 16.26
CA MET A 679 -1.12 -3.67 16.36
C MET A 679 -0.67 -4.63 17.47
N ARG A 680 -1.30 -4.57 18.66
CA ARG A 680 -1.01 -5.51 19.75
C ARG A 680 -1.31 -6.95 19.34
N ILE A 681 -2.41 -7.18 18.63
CA ILE A 681 -2.79 -8.50 18.12
C ILE A 681 -1.79 -9.00 17.07
N LEU A 682 -1.33 -8.12 16.17
CA LEU A 682 -0.30 -8.46 15.18
C LEU A 682 1.03 -8.77 15.87
N GLN A 683 1.47 -7.97 16.83
CA GLN A 683 2.68 -8.27 17.59
C GLN A 683 2.58 -9.63 18.29
N LEU A 684 1.45 -9.92 18.95
CA LEU A 684 1.20 -11.22 19.58
C LEU A 684 1.28 -12.38 18.57
N HIS A 685 0.78 -12.18 17.35
CA HIS A 685 0.84 -13.20 16.29
C HIS A 685 2.27 -13.42 15.82
N ALA A 686 3.02 -12.33 15.58
CA ALA A 686 4.41 -12.38 15.18
C ALA A 686 5.31 -13.04 16.25
N ASP A 687 5.06 -12.79 17.53
CA ASP A 687 5.83 -13.36 18.64
C ASP A 687 5.63 -14.88 18.80
N GLN A 688 4.53 -15.42 18.29
CA GLN A 688 4.24 -16.86 18.30
C GLN A 688 4.92 -17.60 17.14
N LEU A 689 5.51 -16.88 16.18
CA LEU A 689 6.13 -17.43 14.98
C LEU A 689 7.64 -17.21 15.00
N PRO A 690 8.44 -18.20 14.55
CA PRO A 690 9.87 -17.99 14.38
C PRO A 690 10.07 -16.91 13.30
N TRP A 691 10.91 -15.93 13.59
CA TRP A 691 11.28 -14.95 12.57
C TRP A 691 12.25 -15.58 11.59
N VAL A 692 11.83 -15.69 10.33
CA VAL A 692 12.67 -16.14 9.23
C VAL A 692 13.00 -14.92 8.40
N GLN A 693 14.29 -14.62 8.24
CA GLN A 693 14.69 -13.55 7.33
C GLN A 693 14.41 -13.97 5.87
N PRO A 694 14.01 -13.03 4.99
CA PRO A 694 13.61 -13.35 3.61
C PRO A 694 14.63 -14.20 2.85
N HIS A 695 15.93 -13.93 3.03
CA HIS A 695 17.01 -14.65 2.35
C HIS A 695 17.25 -16.09 2.87
N LEU A 696 16.65 -16.46 4.01
CA LEU A 696 16.75 -17.79 4.63
C LEU A 696 15.53 -18.67 4.36
N VAL A 697 14.47 -18.13 3.72
CA VAL A 697 13.27 -18.90 3.37
C VAL A 697 13.63 -20.03 2.40
N GLY A 698 13.20 -21.26 2.71
CA GLY A 698 13.54 -22.46 1.94
C GLY A 698 14.96 -23.00 2.13
N GLN A 699 15.82 -22.37 2.95
CA GLN A 699 17.15 -22.88 3.32
C GLN A 699 17.19 -23.52 4.71
N CYS A 700 16.14 -23.35 5.51
CA CYS A 700 15.96 -24.09 6.75
C CYS A 700 15.62 -25.55 6.44
N GLU A 701 16.64 -26.41 6.30
CA GLU A 701 16.45 -27.84 6.52
C GLU A 701 15.88 -28.03 7.93
N LEU A 702 14.73 -28.69 8.00
CA LEU A 702 14.06 -29.11 9.24
C LEU A 702 15.09 -29.79 10.16
N LYS A 703 15.31 -29.22 11.35
CA LYS A 703 15.93 -29.93 12.48
C LYS A 703 14.87 -30.56 13.36
#